data_AF-A0A496PWR4-F1
#
_entry.id   AF-A0A496PWR4-F1
#
_cell.length_a   1.000
_cell.length_b   1.000
_cell.length_c   1.000
_cell.angle_alpha   90.00
_cell.angle_beta   90.00
_cell.angle_gamma   90.00
#
_symmetry.space_group_name_H-M   'P 1'
#
loop_
_entity.id
_entity.type
_entity.pdbx_description
1 polymer ?
#
loop_
_entity_poly.entity_id
_entity_poly.type
_entity_poly.pdbx_seq_one_letter_code
_entity_poly.pdbx_strand_id
1 'polypeptide(L)'
;GAVAAWADALERFGTMEISELLAPAIRYAREGFPVSARLAQDIEAQGYLDRNFVYWGGPDYFRTNDDVTDLMNPGRDVVQIQLGCEEVGWIWGYVGNDGYPAPYFDDVTVKIFPYIGPGMSSREIDRAQDNWPTRQSIDYGDLGSHSIRFDMANTVAVSGHEVIDPGDSTVINISVVRAGADFDGDPMIVYSLMANPVFTPAMRTAGLPDQGSVVGMPAVGASGSVTPGKWAFDLPDTGFLFPGDVLHYYISATDAIGGVGGTDPQTATLPANIDGFGDFGDPMGYSSTFTVHGLPSIRPDGEGGYEHPGMLFLNDFANRGGENEWYTALNNIGLLSSEDYDIYYTSGPSSGVSSGIGGRANHLLLTDYTEILYTCGDLGSFTISNGDFNNDAGDDVGVLTNWLDLGGKDIFLTGDELASDLSQSGSATQLFMENYMGVSATTNDVRPLIGNQTTPLVKVISGNPVFTGNLQTWIAYGGCRVINTFDAVETFGTGQRIAEFDDPNGGSFPYAAATLNILNPGPTESRVISMPVDLMYVYTDPAAAGNDLPGRAQLLEDVLAYFGVAGDPQNVSGVDIPGITFKTSNYPNPFNPSTTIKYSMPKAGHLKLSIYNVRGQLVKTMIDGQVAMGDGQIVWDGSNNQGSSVSSGVYFYEARTGGNVLVQKMALVK
;
A
#
# COMPACT_ATOMS: atom_id res chain seq x y z
N GLY A 1 25.31 54.50 -2.49
CA GLY A 1 24.17 54.16 -3.36
C GLY A 1 23.52 52.84 -2.96
N ALA A 2 23.29 52.62 -1.66
CA ALA A 2 22.70 51.40 -1.11
C ALA A 2 21.45 51.69 -0.25
N VAL A 3 20.77 52.82 -0.49
CA VAL A 3 19.53 53.21 0.22
C VAL A 3 18.44 53.72 -0.74
N ALA A 4 18.69 53.70 -2.06
CA ALA A 4 17.73 54.14 -3.08
C ALA A 4 17.14 53.00 -3.92
N ALA A 5 17.55 51.74 -3.70
CA ALA A 5 17.01 50.56 -4.39
C ALA A 5 16.12 49.66 -3.49
N TRP A 6 15.99 50.00 -2.21
CA TRP A 6 15.11 49.29 -1.26
C TRP A 6 13.74 49.96 -1.08
N ALA A 7 13.58 51.20 -1.56
CA ALA A 7 12.30 51.92 -1.52
C ALA A 7 11.46 51.76 -2.80
N ASP A 8 12.03 51.26 -3.90
CA ASP A 8 11.31 51.00 -5.17
C ASP A 8 10.73 49.56 -5.24
N ALA A 9 11.17 48.68 -4.33
CA ALA A 9 10.69 47.29 -4.25
C ALA A 9 9.35 47.13 -3.50
N LEU A 10 8.95 48.13 -2.70
CA LEU A 10 7.68 48.12 -1.96
C LEU A 10 6.54 48.86 -2.68
N GLU A 11 6.81 49.58 -3.78
CA GLU A 11 5.78 50.18 -4.65
C GLU A 11 5.45 49.32 -5.90
N ARG A 12 6.17 48.21 -6.13
CA ARG A 12 5.90 47.29 -7.26
C ARG A 12 5.07 46.06 -6.91
N PHE A 13 4.75 45.82 -5.64
CA PHE A 13 3.77 44.82 -5.23
C PHE A 13 2.36 45.42 -5.14
N GLY A 14 1.90 45.95 -6.27
CA GLY A 14 0.49 46.23 -6.51
C GLY A 14 -0.10 45.05 -7.29
N THR A 15 -1.07 44.37 -6.67
CA THR A 15 -2.11 43.51 -7.28
C THR A 15 -1.89 43.12 -8.75
N MET A 16 -1.39 41.91 -9.01
CA MET A 16 -1.59 41.28 -10.31
C MET A 16 -3.04 40.78 -10.39
N GLU A 17 -3.77 41.24 -11.41
CA GLU A 17 -5.07 40.66 -11.75
C GLU A 17 -4.88 39.30 -12.46
N ILE A 18 -5.80 38.37 -12.16
CA ILE A 18 -5.87 37.00 -12.72
C ILE A 18 -5.82 36.97 -14.26
N SER A 19 -6.10 38.08 -14.95
CA SER A 19 -6.10 38.17 -16.41
C SER A 19 -4.72 38.12 -17.09
N GLU A 20 -3.61 38.14 -16.34
CA GLU A 20 -2.25 38.10 -16.94
C GLU A 20 -1.58 36.71 -16.92
N LEU A 21 -2.28 35.65 -16.48
CA LEU A 21 -1.73 34.29 -16.37
C LEU A 21 -1.98 33.37 -17.59
N LEU A 22 -2.44 33.85 -18.75
CA LEU A 22 -2.79 32.96 -19.88
C LEU A 22 -2.28 33.43 -21.25
N ALA A 23 -1.34 32.64 -21.83
CA ALA A 23 -1.34 32.09 -23.22
C ALA A 23 0.09 31.89 -23.81
N PRO A 24 0.33 31.02 -24.84
CA PRO A 24 -0.13 29.65 -25.05
C PRO A 24 0.98 28.65 -25.53
N ALA A 25 0.79 27.38 -25.14
CA ALA A 25 0.95 26.07 -25.82
C ALA A 25 1.95 25.82 -27.00
N ILE A 26 2.61 24.65 -26.94
CA ILE A 26 3.14 23.93 -28.12
C ILE A 26 2.20 22.76 -28.49
N ARG A 27 1.91 22.65 -29.79
CA ARG A 27 0.92 21.77 -30.43
C ARG A 27 1.49 20.39 -30.80
N TYR A 28 0.67 19.34 -30.65
CA TYR A 28 0.64 18.22 -31.59
C TYR A 28 -0.80 17.84 -31.94
N ALA A 29 -1.14 18.00 -33.22
CA ALA A 29 -2.34 17.44 -33.83
C ALA A 29 -2.00 16.09 -34.46
N ARG A 30 -2.79 15.05 -34.20
CA ARG A 30 -2.81 13.85 -35.03
C ARG A 30 -4.10 13.87 -35.84
N GLU A 31 -3.98 14.21 -37.13
CA GLU A 31 -5.06 14.14 -38.10
C GLU A 31 -5.60 12.70 -38.22
N GLY A 32 -6.92 12.53 -38.34
CA GLY A 32 -7.43 11.32 -38.97
C GLY A 32 -8.83 10.78 -38.65
N PHE A 33 -9.63 11.39 -37.76
CA PHE A 33 -11.02 10.94 -37.57
C PHE A 33 -12.02 12.08 -37.79
N PRO A 34 -13.12 11.86 -38.54
CA PRO A 34 -14.14 12.87 -38.73
C PRO A 34 -14.88 13.09 -37.42
N VAL A 35 -14.53 14.18 -36.72
CA VAL A 35 -15.30 14.72 -35.59
C VAL A 35 -16.64 15.19 -36.14
N SER A 36 -17.76 14.64 -35.64
CA SER A 36 -19.08 15.09 -36.05
C SER A 36 -19.25 16.57 -35.70
N ALA A 37 -19.75 17.37 -36.66
CA ALA A 37 -19.80 18.82 -36.59
C ALA A 37 -20.73 19.41 -35.50
N ARG A 38 -21.26 18.58 -34.58
CA ARG A 38 -22.08 19.04 -33.43
C ARG A 38 -21.29 19.22 -32.12
N LEU A 39 -20.03 18.77 -32.03
CA LEU A 39 -19.27 18.79 -30.77
C LEU A 39 -17.93 19.54 -30.82
N ALA A 40 -17.40 19.85 -32.01
CA ALA A 40 -16.07 20.48 -32.14
C ALA A 40 -16.00 21.93 -31.62
N GLN A 41 -17.12 22.67 -31.58
CA GLN A 41 -17.13 24.07 -31.13
C GLN A 41 -17.17 24.25 -29.61
N ASP A 42 -17.41 23.19 -28.84
CA ASP A 42 -17.66 23.28 -27.39
C ASP A 42 -16.43 22.91 -26.54
N ILE A 43 -15.49 22.13 -27.09
CA ILE A 43 -14.30 21.67 -26.37
C ILE A 43 -13.15 22.68 -26.46
N GLU A 44 -12.94 23.36 -27.59
CA GLU A 44 -11.89 24.39 -27.72
C GLU A 44 -12.24 25.72 -27.03
N ALA A 45 -13.50 25.93 -26.66
CA ALA A 45 -13.99 27.19 -26.06
C ALA A 45 -14.16 27.12 -24.53
N GLN A 46 -14.09 25.93 -23.93
CA GLN A 46 -14.14 25.74 -22.48
C GLN A 46 -12.72 25.79 -21.90
N GLY A 47 -12.57 26.48 -20.76
CA GLY A 47 -11.32 26.44 -20.00
C GLY A 47 -11.03 25.03 -19.49
N TYR A 48 -9.74 24.68 -19.38
CA TYR A 48 -9.35 23.45 -18.71
C TYR A 48 -9.78 23.49 -17.25
N LEU A 49 -10.30 22.38 -16.75
CA LEU A 49 -10.57 22.18 -15.34
C LEU A 49 -9.36 21.49 -14.73
N ASP A 50 -8.84 22.06 -13.65
CA ASP A 50 -7.77 21.48 -12.85
C ASP A 50 -8.06 21.72 -11.36
N ARG A 51 -7.30 21.04 -10.50
CA ARG A 51 -7.38 21.22 -9.04
C ARG A 51 -6.40 22.26 -8.52
N ASN A 52 -5.77 23.05 -9.41
CA ASN A 52 -4.63 23.92 -9.11
C ASN A 52 -3.57 23.23 -8.22
N PHE A 53 -3.33 21.94 -8.49
CA PHE A 53 -2.41 21.10 -7.73
C PHE A 53 -1.31 20.60 -8.66
N VAL A 54 -0.06 20.77 -8.23
CA VAL A 54 1.13 20.26 -8.91
C VAL A 54 1.69 19.13 -8.07
N TYR A 55 1.86 17.95 -8.67
CA TYR A 55 2.60 16.88 -8.01
C TYR A 55 4.09 17.25 -8.00
N TRP A 56 4.64 17.31 -6.81
CA TRP A 56 6.08 17.48 -6.58
C TRP A 56 6.68 16.10 -6.40
N GLY A 57 7.68 15.75 -7.21
CA GLY A 57 8.36 14.47 -7.10
C GLY A 57 9.77 14.56 -7.69
N GLY A 58 10.69 13.77 -7.13
CA GLY A 58 11.99 13.51 -7.74
C GLY A 58 11.85 12.76 -9.07
N PRO A 59 12.97 12.40 -9.74
CA PRO A 59 12.99 11.73 -11.04
C PRO A 59 12.41 10.31 -11.05
N ASP A 60 11.81 9.85 -9.95
CA ASP A 60 11.40 8.47 -9.76
C ASP A 60 10.08 8.18 -10.47
N TYR A 61 10.00 6.98 -11.03
CA TYR A 61 8.86 6.48 -11.81
C TYR A 61 7.66 6.17 -10.90
N PHE A 62 7.07 7.18 -10.27
CA PHE A 62 5.90 7.00 -9.44
C PHE A 62 4.70 6.62 -10.30
N ARG A 63 4.10 5.45 -10.02
CA ARG A 63 2.75 5.15 -10.52
C ARG A 63 1.76 6.04 -9.77
N THR A 64 1.37 7.15 -10.39
CA THR A 64 0.33 8.02 -9.86
C THR A 64 -0.99 7.68 -10.54
N ASN A 65 -1.98 7.28 -9.73
CA ASN A 65 -3.37 7.20 -10.17
C ASN A 65 -4.04 8.52 -9.79
N ASP A 66 -4.57 9.26 -10.76
CA ASP A 66 -5.37 10.45 -10.51
C ASP A 66 -6.78 10.23 -11.06
N ASP A 67 -7.76 10.14 -10.17
CA ASP A 67 -9.17 10.06 -10.54
C ASP A 67 -9.70 11.48 -10.76
N VAL A 68 -10.10 11.80 -11.98
CA VAL A 68 -10.61 13.11 -12.40
C VAL A 68 -12.13 13.14 -12.62
N THR A 69 -12.86 12.16 -12.09
CA THR A 69 -14.30 12.00 -12.31
C THR A 69 -15.11 13.20 -11.78
N ASP A 70 -14.70 13.81 -10.66
CA ASP A 70 -15.28 15.04 -10.10
C ASP A 70 -15.13 16.27 -11.01
N LEU A 71 -14.16 16.26 -11.94
CA LEU A 71 -13.94 17.33 -12.90
C LEU A 71 -14.77 17.14 -14.19
N MET A 72 -15.54 16.05 -14.30
CA MET A 72 -16.33 15.80 -15.50
C MET A 72 -17.51 16.78 -15.61
N ASN A 73 -17.63 17.42 -16.78
CA ASN A 73 -18.77 18.26 -17.08
C ASN A 73 -20.05 17.43 -17.29
N PRO A 74 -21.20 17.84 -16.71
CA PRO A 74 -22.43 17.10 -16.85
C PRO A 74 -22.88 16.86 -18.29
N GLY A 75 -23.25 15.62 -18.60
CA GLY A 75 -23.82 15.27 -19.91
C GLY A 75 -22.83 15.20 -21.06
N ARG A 76 -21.52 15.19 -20.78
CA ARG A 76 -20.49 15.00 -21.81
C ARG A 76 -20.23 13.51 -22.05
N ASP A 77 -20.19 13.13 -23.32
CA ASP A 77 -19.86 11.79 -23.81
C ASP A 77 -18.44 11.71 -24.41
N VAL A 78 -17.73 12.83 -24.41
CA VAL A 78 -16.35 12.97 -24.89
C VAL A 78 -15.52 13.68 -23.82
N VAL A 79 -14.36 13.14 -23.51
CA VAL A 79 -13.39 13.70 -22.56
C VAL A 79 -12.10 14.04 -23.32
N GLN A 80 -11.54 15.21 -23.04
CA GLN A 80 -10.18 15.59 -23.43
C GLN A 80 -9.34 15.74 -22.17
N ILE A 81 -8.19 15.08 -22.14
CA ILE A 81 -7.22 15.17 -21.04
C ILE A 81 -5.98 15.87 -21.61
N GLN A 82 -5.51 16.89 -20.89
CA GLN A 82 -4.22 17.51 -21.14
C GLN A 82 -3.29 17.13 -20.00
N LEU A 83 -2.09 16.68 -20.35
CA LEU A 83 -1.00 16.46 -19.39
C LEU A 83 0.04 17.58 -19.61
N GLY A 84 0.43 18.24 -18.54
CA GLY A 84 1.41 19.31 -18.53
C GLY A 84 2.54 19.00 -17.57
N CYS A 85 3.76 19.37 -17.94
CA CYS A 85 4.91 19.35 -17.04
C CYS A 85 5.39 20.80 -16.84
N GLU A 86 5.67 21.17 -15.59
CA GLU A 86 6.23 22.49 -15.26
C GLU A 86 7.61 22.33 -14.61
N GLU A 87 8.61 23.04 -15.13
CA GLU A 87 9.91 23.19 -14.49
C GLU A 87 9.91 24.53 -13.74
N VAL A 88 9.96 24.49 -12.41
CA VAL A 88 9.86 25.70 -11.56
C VAL A 88 11.17 26.09 -10.88
N GLY A 89 12.27 25.36 -11.10
CA GLY A 89 13.55 25.58 -10.42
C GLY A 89 14.07 27.02 -10.55
N TRP A 90 13.84 27.67 -11.69
CA TRP A 90 14.22 29.05 -11.96
C TRP A 90 13.43 30.08 -11.12
N ILE A 91 12.18 29.78 -10.72
CA ILE A 91 11.36 30.63 -9.85
C ILE A 91 11.96 30.67 -8.44
N TRP A 92 12.58 29.59 -8.01
CA TRP A 92 13.19 29.43 -6.68
C TRP A 92 14.70 29.69 -6.66
N GLY A 93 15.27 30.16 -7.77
CA GLY A 93 16.69 30.51 -7.88
C GLY A 93 17.63 29.32 -8.07
N TYR A 94 17.10 28.12 -8.32
CA TYR A 94 17.89 26.97 -8.75
C TYR A 94 18.20 27.10 -10.25
N VAL A 95 19.47 27.38 -10.56
CA VAL A 95 19.98 27.38 -11.93
C VAL A 95 20.51 25.97 -12.23
N GLY A 96 19.66 25.11 -12.77
CA GLY A 96 20.08 23.79 -13.25
C GLY A 96 21.13 23.93 -14.35
N ASN A 97 22.19 23.11 -14.29
CA ASN A 97 23.26 23.09 -15.30
C ASN A 97 23.16 21.88 -16.25
N ASP A 98 22.19 20.98 -16.03
CA ASP A 98 21.97 19.74 -16.76
C ASP A 98 20.54 19.68 -17.30
N GLY A 99 20.37 20.12 -18.54
CA GLY A 99 19.07 20.13 -19.20
C GLY A 99 18.52 18.74 -19.60
N TYR A 100 18.78 17.65 -18.87
CA TYR A 100 18.14 16.35 -19.14
C TYR A 100 18.15 15.38 -17.93
N PRO A 101 17.06 14.61 -17.74
CA PRO A 101 15.83 14.63 -18.52
C PRO A 101 14.80 15.66 -18.00
N ALA A 102 14.23 16.43 -18.93
CA ALA A 102 13.04 17.23 -18.68
C ALA A 102 11.88 16.32 -18.21
N PRO A 103 10.97 16.79 -17.35
CA PRO A 103 9.84 15.99 -16.86
C PRO A 103 9.06 15.38 -18.03
N TYR A 104 8.92 14.05 -18.03
CA TYR A 104 8.24 13.29 -19.07
C TYR A 104 7.19 12.39 -18.45
N PHE A 105 6.11 12.15 -19.19
CA PHE A 105 5.15 11.10 -18.86
C PHE A 105 5.57 9.82 -19.57
N ASP A 106 5.62 8.71 -18.84
CA ASP A 106 5.84 7.37 -19.40
C ASP A 106 4.58 6.50 -19.21
N ASP A 107 4.27 5.65 -20.20
CA ASP A 107 3.17 4.67 -20.16
C ASP A 107 1.80 5.16 -19.65
N VAL A 108 1.41 6.39 -20.02
CA VAL A 108 0.09 6.97 -19.65
C VAL A 108 -1.06 6.11 -20.18
N THR A 109 -1.91 5.65 -19.27
CA THR A 109 -3.14 4.94 -19.60
C THR A 109 -4.36 5.69 -19.07
N VAL A 110 -5.29 6.04 -19.95
CA VAL A 110 -6.60 6.59 -19.57
C VAL A 110 -7.62 5.45 -19.50
N LYS A 111 -8.32 5.34 -18.38
CA LYS A 111 -9.39 4.35 -18.18
C LYS A 111 -10.71 5.09 -18.00
N ILE A 112 -11.74 4.66 -18.73
CA ILE A 112 -13.09 5.24 -18.69
C ILE A 112 -14.07 4.10 -18.43
N PHE A 113 -14.95 4.29 -17.46
CA PHE A 113 -15.96 3.32 -17.08
C PHE A 113 -17.33 4.00 -17.01
N PRO A 114 -18.43 3.26 -17.28
CA PRO A 114 -19.76 3.75 -16.97
C PRO A 114 -19.84 4.08 -15.47
N TYR A 115 -20.29 5.28 -15.16
CA TYR A 115 -20.40 5.77 -13.79
C TYR A 115 -21.86 6.14 -13.50
N ILE A 116 -22.34 5.82 -12.30
CA ILE A 116 -23.70 6.12 -11.84
C ILE A 116 -23.64 7.22 -10.79
N GLY A 117 -24.59 8.14 -10.79
CA GLY A 117 -24.68 9.19 -9.76
C GLY A 117 -23.60 10.28 -9.85
N PRO A 118 -23.33 10.98 -8.72
CA PRO A 118 -22.31 12.04 -8.61
C PRO A 118 -20.88 11.50 -8.68
N GLY A 119 -20.02 12.16 -9.46
CA GLY A 119 -18.59 11.86 -9.56
C GLY A 119 -17.85 12.20 -8.27
N MET A 120 -16.98 11.29 -7.80
CA MET A 120 -16.23 11.46 -6.56
C MET A 120 -14.75 11.17 -6.75
N SER A 121 -13.89 11.96 -6.12
CA SER A 121 -12.44 11.70 -6.05
C SER A 121 -11.84 12.19 -4.74
N SER A 122 -10.74 11.57 -4.33
CA SER A 122 -9.97 11.97 -3.14
C SER A 122 -8.53 11.53 -3.28
N ARG A 123 -7.60 12.39 -2.85
CA ARG A 123 -6.19 12.03 -2.66
C ARG A 123 -6.08 11.04 -1.50
N GLU A 124 -5.04 10.20 -1.49
CA GLU A 124 -4.77 9.29 -0.36
C GLU A 124 -4.57 10.05 0.95
N ILE A 125 -3.84 11.16 0.90
CA ILE A 125 -3.58 12.00 2.08
C ILE A 125 -4.84 12.68 2.65
N ASP A 126 -5.90 12.83 1.85
CA ASP A 126 -7.15 13.45 2.32
C ASP A 126 -8.11 12.45 2.98
N ARG A 127 -7.73 11.16 3.02
CA ARG A 127 -8.51 10.07 3.63
C ARG A 127 -8.11 9.84 5.07
N ALA A 128 -9.00 9.24 5.84
CA ALA A 128 -8.76 8.92 7.24
C ALA A 128 -7.56 8.00 7.41
N GLN A 129 -6.83 8.20 8.50
CA GLN A 129 -5.61 7.50 8.86
C GLN A 129 -5.79 6.72 10.16
N ASP A 130 -5.11 5.59 10.29
CA ASP A 130 -4.98 4.88 11.57
C ASP A 130 -4.44 5.83 12.65
N ASN A 131 -4.90 5.69 13.90
CA ASN A 131 -4.62 6.72 14.91
C ASN A 131 -4.52 6.15 16.32
N TRP A 132 -3.90 6.93 17.21
CA TRP A 132 -3.70 6.61 18.63
C TRP A 132 -4.53 7.51 19.53
N PRO A 133 -4.65 7.17 20.83
CA PRO A 133 -5.22 8.06 21.82
C PRO A 133 -4.57 9.43 21.79
N THR A 134 -5.42 10.45 21.81
CA THR A 134 -4.99 11.86 22.00
C THR A 134 -4.15 12.03 23.26
N ARG A 135 -4.41 11.19 24.27
CA ARG A 135 -3.50 10.99 25.38
C ARG A 135 -2.28 10.23 24.89
N GLN A 136 -1.17 10.92 24.81
CA GLN A 136 0.16 10.48 24.38
C GLN A 136 0.82 9.34 25.20
N SER A 137 0.04 8.54 25.93
CA SER A 137 0.44 7.39 26.75
C SER A 137 -0.79 6.54 27.10
N ILE A 138 -0.62 5.23 27.32
CA ILE A 138 -1.71 4.37 27.79
C ILE A 138 -1.84 4.41 29.32
N ASP A 139 -3.05 4.67 29.82
CA ASP A 139 -3.42 4.64 31.23
C ASP A 139 -4.54 3.61 31.46
N TYR A 140 -4.15 2.39 31.81
CA TYR A 140 -5.06 1.29 32.12
C TYR A 140 -5.99 1.56 33.31
N GLY A 141 -5.71 2.58 34.13
CA GLY A 141 -6.58 3.01 35.22
C GLY A 141 -7.74 3.92 34.79
N ASP A 142 -7.66 4.52 33.60
CA ASP A 142 -8.67 5.43 33.05
C ASP A 142 -8.84 5.25 31.53
N LEU A 143 -9.30 4.07 31.13
CA LEU A 143 -9.55 3.73 29.73
C LEU A 143 -10.50 4.71 29.03
N GLY A 144 -11.47 5.28 29.76
CA GLY A 144 -12.42 6.25 29.20
C GLY A 144 -11.76 7.53 28.67
N SER A 145 -10.53 7.85 29.09
CA SER A 145 -9.76 9.01 28.61
C SER A 145 -9.05 8.80 27.26
N HIS A 146 -9.12 7.59 26.66
CA HIS A 146 -8.36 7.23 25.46
C HIS A 146 -9.18 7.35 24.17
N SER A 147 -9.86 8.48 23.98
CA SER A 147 -10.52 8.71 22.69
C SER A 147 -9.51 8.89 21.57
N ILE A 148 -9.83 8.29 20.42
CA ILE A 148 -9.07 8.36 19.18
C ILE A 148 -9.83 9.24 18.20
N ARG A 149 -9.12 10.08 17.46
CA ARG A 149 -9.71 11.00 16.48
C ARG A 149 -9.77 10.39 15.09
N PHE A 150 -10.83 10.74 14.35
CA PHE A 150 -11.00 10.37 12.95
C PHE A 150 -10.41 11.46 12.06
N ASP A 151 -9.09 11.41 11.89
CA ASP A 151 -8.35 12.45 11.19
C ASP A 151 -7.80 11.96 9.85
N MET A 152 -7.73 12.85 8.86
CA MET A 152 -7.08 12.54 7.58
C MET A 152 -5.56 12.42 7.71
N ALA A 153 -4.93 11.66 6.81
CA ALA A 153 -3.48 11.42 6.80
C ALA A 153 -2.63 12.68 6.58
N ASN A 154 -3.16 13.66 5.86
CA ASN A 154 -2.49 14.93 5.59
C ASN A 154 -2.31 15.72 6.90
N THR A 155 -1.06 15.98 7.24
CA THR A 155 -0.73 16.82 8.39
C THR A 155 -1.01 18.29 8.06
N VAL A 156 -1.72 18.99 8.95
CA VAL A 156 -2.04 20.42 8.78
C VAL A 156 -1.32 21.32 9.78
N ALA A 157 -0.38 20.77 10.56
CA ALA A 157 0.42 21.52 11.50
C ALA A 157 1.27 22.60 10.80
N VAL A 158 1.34 23.79 11.39
CA VAL A 158 2.22 24.88 10.91
C VAL A 158 3.60 24.76 11.55
N SER A 159 4.63 25.19 10.81
CA SER A 159 6.02 25.22 11.32
C SER A 159 6.11 25.95 12.65
N GLY A 160 6.61 25.26 13.68
CA GLY A 160 6.75 25.77 15.05
C GLY A 160 5.64 25.35 16.03
N HIS A 161 4.64 24.58 15.60
CA HIS A 161 3.79 23.83 16.53
C HIS A 161 4.57 22.64 17.08
N GLU A 162 4.58 22.47 18.41
CA GLU A 162 5.20 21.32 19.08
C GLU A 162 4.31 20.06 19.01
N VAL A 163 3.12 20.19 18.42
CA VAL A 163 2.16 19.10 18.22
C VAL A 163 1.87 19.01 16.73
N ILE A 164 2.08 17.81 16.18
CA ILE A 164 1.62 17.46 14.85
C ILE A 164 0.11 17.22 15.00
N ASP A 165 -0.69 18.15 14.47
CA ASP A 165 -2.13 18.00 14.37
C ASP A 165 -2.46 17.42 12.99
N PRO A 166 -2.89 16.16 12.93
CA PRO A 166 -3.58 15.62 11.77
C PRO A 166 -4.72 16.53 11.33
N GLY A 167 -5.03 16.53 10.03
CA GLY A 167 -6.22 17.20 9.53
C GLY A 167 -7.48 16.66 10.19
N ASP A 168 -8.17 17.50 10.96
CA ASP A 168 -9.49 17.20 11.50
C ASP A 168 -10.45 16.96 10.32
N SER A 169 -11.08 15.79 10.27
CA SER A 169 -11.94 15.32 9.17
C SER A 169 -11.25 14.85 7.88
N THR A 170 -11.93 13.97 7.14
CA THR A 170 -11.57 13.60 5.75
C THR A 170 -12.26 14.52 4.74
N VAL A 171 -11.62 14.78 3.59
CA VAL A 171 -12.17 15.66 2.55
C VAL A 171 -12.22 15.00 1.18
N ILE A 172 -13.36 15.13 0.49
CA ILE A 172 -13.64 14.47 -0.79
C ILE A 172 -14.17 15.48 -1.79
N ASN A 173 -13.71 15.42 -3.04
CA ASN A 173 -14.32 16.18 -4.13
C ASN A 173 -15.52 15.39 -4.67
N ILE A 174 -16.70 16.01 -4.69
CA ILE A 174 -17.97 15.43 -5.12
C ILE A 174 -18.68 16.43 -6.02
N SER A 175 -18.94 16.01 -7.26
CA SER A 175 -19.60 16.82 -8.28
C SER A 175 -20.76 16.06 -8.91
N VAL A 176 -21.88 16.74 -9.16
CA VAL A 176 -22.95 16.18 -9.98
C VAL A 176 -22.48 16.16 -11.44
N VAL A 177 -22.44 14.99 -12.06
CA VAL A 177 -21.93 14.78 -13.44
C VAL A 177 -23.02 14.34 -14.43
N ARG A 178 -24.27 14.19 -13.96
CA ARG A 178 -25.41 13.81 -14.80
C ARG A 178 -26.16 15.04 -15.29
N ALA A 179 -26.49 15.06 -16.59
CA ALA A 179 -27.16 16.20 -17.21
C ALA A 179 -28.54 16.46 -16.59
N GLY A 180 -28.76 17.69 -16.09
CA GLY A 180 -30.02 18.09 -15.48
C GLY A 180 -30.26 17.49 -14.08
N ALA A 181 -29.28 16.78 -13.52
CA ALA A 181 -29.30 16.36 -12.14
C ALA A 181 -28.78 17.49 -11.22
N ASP A 182 -29.20 17.41 -9.97
CA ASP A 182 -28.65 18.16 -8.84
C ASP A 182 -28.61 17.21 -7.63
N PHE A 183 -27.88 17.56 -6.57
CA PHE A 183 -27.79 16.74 -5.37
C PHE A 183 -29.20 16.45 -4.80
N ASP A 184 -29.43 15.19 -4.44
CA ASP A 184 -30.63 14.72 -3.77
C ASP A 184 -30.29 14.43 -2.31
N GLY A 185 -30.10 15.51 -1.55
CA GLY A 185 -29.56 15.50 -0.20
C GLY A 185 -28.04 15.67 -0.18
N ASP A 186 -27.51 15.95 1.01
CA ASP A 186 -26.09 16.14 1.21
C ASP A 186 -25.36 14.77 1.23
N PRO A 187 -24.14 14.68 0.68
CA PRO A 187 -23.29 13.50 0.80
C PRO A 187 -23.13 13.05 2.25
N MET A 188 -22.95 11.75 2.46
CA MET A 188 -22.80 11.17 3.80
C MET A 188 -21.58 10.27 3.88
N ILE A 189 -20.95 10.23 5.05
CA ILE A 189 -20.09 9.11 5.44
C ILE A 189 -20.98 8.03 6.05
N VAL A 190 -20.85 6.80 5.56
CA VAL A 190 -21.50 5.61 6.10
C VAL A 190 -20.42 4.77 6.75
N TYR A 191 -20.67 4.28 7.96
CA TYR A 191 -19.66 3.58 8.74
C TYR A 191 -20.22 2.34 9.44
N SER A 192 -19.30 1.41 9.71
CA SER A 192 -19.50 0.24 10.55
C SER A 192 -18.28 0.11 11.45
N LEU A 193 -18.52 -0.10 12.74
CA LEU A 193 -17.50 -0.14 13.79
C LEU A 193 -17.47 -1.54 14.42
N MET A 194 -16.32 -2.19 14.38
CA MET A 194 -16.00 -3.28 15.30
C MET A 194 -15.54 -2.65 16.60
N ALA A 195 -16.49 -2.44 17.51
CA ALA A 195 -16.22 -1.86 18.81
C ALA A 195 -15.45 -2.85 19.70
N ASN A 196 -14.31 -2.43 20.23
CA ASN A 196 -13.57 -3.17 21.24
C ASN A 196 -14.43 -3.29 22.52
N PRO A 197 -14.71 -4.53 22.99
CA PRO A 197 -15.59 -4.77 24.13
C PRO A 197 -15.03 -4.28 25.47
N VAL A 198 -13.72 -3.99 25.56
CA VAL A 198 -13.11 -3.35 26.73
C VAL A 198 -13.73 -1.98 27.01
N PHE A 199 -14.09 -1.25 25.96
CA PHE A 199 -14.64 0.10 26.04
C PHE A 199 -16.16 0.07 26.13
N THR A 200 -16.65 0.06 27.38
CA THR A 200 -18.08 -0.09 27.69
C THR A 200 -18.94 1.04 27.10
N PRO A 201 -20.26 0.82 26.94
CA PRO A 201 -21.18 1.87 26.50
C PRO A 201 -21.19 3.14 27.37
N ALA A 202 -20.73 3.05 28.62
CA ALA A 202 -20.60 4.23 29.49
C ALA A 202 -19.43 5.15 29.09
N MET A 203 -18.41 4.62 28.42
CA MET A 203 -17.27 5.38 27.90
C MET A 203 -17.57 5.96 26.52
N ARG A 204 -18.44 5.31 25.74
CA ARG A 204 -18.85 5.76 24.40
C ARG A 204 -19.91 6.88 24.47
N THR A 205 -19.47 8.08 24.85
CA THR A 205 -20.34 9.23 25.13
C THR A 205 -20.79 10.00 23.88
N ALA A 206 -20.26 9.67 22.69
CA ALA A 206 -20.60 10.35 21.44
C ALA A 206 -22.07 10.18 21.03
N GLY A 207 -22.74 9.12 21.51
CA GLY A 207 -24.15 8.86 21.22
C GLY A 207 -24.42 8.35 19.80
N LEU A 208 -23.37 8.06 19.03
CA LEU A 208 -23.47 7.38 17.74
C LEU A 208 -23.55 5.85 17.94
N PRO A 209 -24.36 5.13 17.13
CA PRO A 209 -24.37 3.67 17.11
C PRO A 209 -23.11 3.10 16.47
N ASP A 210 -22.89 1.79 16.57
CA ASP A 210 -21.76 1.11 15.91
C ASP A 210 -21.93 1.00 14.38
N GLN A 211 -23.14 1.26 13.86
CA GLN A 211 -23.41 1.33 12.42
C GLN A 211 -24.35 2.49 12.14
N GLY A 212 -23.96 3.36 11.22
CA GLY A 212 -24.76 4.54 10.91
C GLY A 212 -24.19 5.36 9.77
N SER A 213 -24.71 6.57 9.64
CA SER A 213 -24.22 7.56 8.70
C SER A 213 -24.24 8.96 9.31
N VAL A 214 -23.26 9.78 8.94
CA VAL A 214 -23.18 11.20 9.30
C VAL A 214 -23.19 12.02 8.01
N VAL A 215 -23.95 13.11 8.01
CA VAL A 215 -24.04 14.01 6.87
C VAL A 215 -22.76 14.84 6.79
N GLY A 216 -22.15 14.87 5.60
CA GLY A 216 -20.98 15.69 5.33
C GLY A 216 -21.33 17.18 5.25
N MET A 217 -20.31 18.03 5.35
CA MET A 217 -20.45 19.48 5.25
C MET A 217 -19.65 20.02 4.07
N PRO A 218 -20.05 21.13 3.43
CA PRO A 218 -19.21 21.80 2.46
C PRO A 218 -17.87 22.19 3.09
N ALA A 219 -16.76 21.78 2.46
CA ALA A 219 -15.42 22.07 2.97
C ALA A 219 -15.13 23.57 2.87
N VAL A 220 -14.52 24.14 3.91
CA VAL A 220 -14.17 25.56 3.98
C VAL A 220 -12.67 25.75 3.94
N GLY A 221 -12.19 26.69 3.13
CA GLY A 221 -10.78 27.08 3.11
C GLY A 221 -10.42 27.96 4.32
N ALA A 222 -9.13 28.30 4.46
CA ALA A 222 -8.62 29.12 5.57
C ALA A 222 -9.29 30.50 5.71
N SER A 223 -9.89 31.04 4.64
CA SER A 223 -10.65 32.29 4.66
C SER A 223 -12.10 32.13 5.16
N GLY A 224 -12.53 30.90 5.50
CA GLY A 224 -13.91 30.55 5.83
C GLY A 224 -14.83 30.41 4.60
N SER A 225 -14.29 30.52 3.39
CA SER A 225 -15.07 30.38 2.16
C SER A 225 -15.26 28.92 1.79
N VAL A 226 -16.48 28.54 1.40
CA VAL A 226 -16.77 27.20 0.87
C VAL A 226 -15.97 26.97 -0.40
N THR A 227 -15.31 25.81 -0.47
CA THR A 227 -14.65 25.32 -1.68
C THR A 227 -15.67 24.55 -2.50
N PRO A 228 -16.08 25.04 -3.70
CA PRO A 228 -17.10 24.37 -4.50
C PRO A 228 -16.75 22.92 -4.82
N GLY A 229 -17.72 22.02 -4.68
CA GLY A 229 -17.53 20.59 -4.96
C GLY A 229 -16.64 19.85 -3.96
N LYS A 230 -16.14 20.48 -2.90
CA LYS A 230 -15.36 19.80 -1.85
C LYS A 230 -16.19 19.64 -0.59
N TRP A 231 -16.23 18.44 -0.03
CA TRP A 231 -16.99 18.07 1.16
C TRP A 231 -16.06 17.55 2.24
N ALA A 232 -16.34 17.89 3.50
CA ALA A 232 -15.68 17.40 4.70
C ALA A 232 -16.60 16.43 5.44
N PHE A 233 -16.03 15.34 5.94
CA PHE A 233 -16.73 14.33 6.73
C PHE A 233 -16.00 14.12 8.04
N ASP A 234 -16.74 14.25 9.12
CA ASP A 234 -16.19 14.24 10.46
C ASP A 234 -16.93 13.25 11.35
N LEU A 235 -16.19 12.64 12.29
CA LEU A 235 -16.74 11.78 13.33
C LEU A 235 -16.30 12.33 14.70
N PRO A 236 -17.06 12.10 15.77
CA PRO A 236 -16.78 12.76 17.05
C PRO A 236 -15.37 12.48 17.58
N ASP A 237 -14.62 13.55 17.88
CA ASP A 237 -13.27 13.50 18.47
C ASP A 237 -13.18 12.74 19.80
N THR A 238 -14.29 12.67 20.54
CA THR A 238 -14.33 12.10 21.88
C THR A 238 -15.51 11.17 22.06
N GLY A 239 -15.26 10.04 22.73
CA GLY A 239 -16.29 9.08 23.10
C GLY A 239 -16.90 8.30 21.93
N PHE A 240 -16.25 8.28 20.75
CA PHE A 240 -16.66 7.45 19.62
C PHE A 240 -15.65 6.32 19.35
N LEU A 241 -14.45 6.63 18.87
CA LEU A 241 -13.37 5.65 18.62
C LEU A 241 -12.45 5.49 19.84
N PHE A 242 -12.00 4.26 20.07
CA PHE A 242 -11.12 3.87 21.16
C PHE A 242 -10.08 2.83 20.70
N PRO A 243 -9.01 2.61 21.49
CA PRO A 243 -8.02 1.54 21.27
C PRO A 243 -8.65 0.17 20.95
N GLY A 244 -8.16 -0.50 19.92
CA GLY A 244 -8.67 -1.79 19.39
C GLY A 244 -9.97 -1.71 18.59
N ASP A 245 -10.55 -0.52 18.40
CA ASP A 245 -11.66 -0.36 17.46
C ASP A 245 -11.17 -0.48 16.01
N VAL A 246 -11.99 -1.09 15.15
CA VAL A 246 -11.77 -1.08 13.69
C VAL A 246 -13.00 -0.49 13.01
N LEU A 247 -12.81 0.60 12.26
CA LEU A 247 -13.88 1.32 11.57
C LEU A 247 -13.76 1.08 10.06
N HIS A 248 -14.77 0.48 9.44
CA HIS A 248 -14.97 0.52 8.00
C HIS A 248 -15.84 1.72 7.65
N TYR A 249 -15.48 2.50 6.62
CA TYR A 249 -16.31 3.62 6.16
C TYR A 249 -16.33 3.72 4.63
N TYR A 250 -17.42 4.25 4.07
CA TYR A 250 -17.46 4.70 2.68
C TYR A 250 -18.24 6.00 2.58
N ILE A 251 -18.04 6.72 1.48
CA ILE A 251 -18.77 7.95 1.18
C ILE A 251 -19.89 7.62 0.21
N SER A 252 -21.09 8.14 0.48
CA SER A 252 -22.28 7.98 -0.34
C SER A 252 -22.80 9.34 -0.77
N ALA A 253 -23.06 9.51 -2.06
CA ALA A 253 -23.68 10.72 -2.59
C ALA A 253 -24.77 10.35 -3.61
N THR A 254 -25.89 11.07 -3.55
CA THR A 254 -27.04 10.86 -4.44
C THR A 254 -27.31 12.14 -5.22
N ASP A 255 -27.53 12.03 -6.53
CA ASP A 255 -28.12 13.07 -7.35
C ASP A 255 -29.45 12.60 -7.93
N ALA A 256 -30.32 13.54 -8.32
CA ALA A 256 -31.57 13.25 -9.02
C ALA A 256 -31.86 14.33 -10.07
N ILE A 257 -32.58 13.96 -11.13
CA ILE A 257 -33.06 14.92 -12.13
C ILE A 257 -34.09 15.84 -11.46
N GLY A 258 -33.74 17.12 -11.36
CA GLY A 258 -34.53 18.12 -10.62
C GLY A 258 -34.15 18.30 -9.14
N GLY A 259 -33.07 17.67 -8.67
CA GLY A 259 -32.55 17.81 -7.31
C GLY A 259 -33.39 17.09 -6.25
N VAL A 260 -33.40 17.62 -5.03
CA VAL A 260 -34.05 16.99 -3.86
C VAL A 260 -35.49 16.57 -4.13
N GLY A 261 -35.78 15.26 -4.03
CA GLY A 261 -37.10 14.68 -4.32
C GLY A 261 -37.47 14.64 -5.80
N GLY A 262 -36.49 14.77 -6.68
CA GLY A 262 -36.61 14.71 -8.14
C GLY A 262 -36.87 13.30 -8.68
N THR A 263 -36.69 13.15 -9.98
CA THR A 263 -36.85 11.85 -10.66
C THR A 263 -35.50 11.20 -10.93
N ASP A 264 -35.47 9.87 -11.01
CA ASP A 264 -34.24 9.12 -11.32
C ASP A 264 -33.08 9.39 -10.35
N PRO A 265 -33.28 9.17 -9.03
CA PRO A 265 -32.19 9.26 -8.06
C PRO A 265 -31.14 8.18 -8.35
N GLN A 266 -29.88 8.58 -8.44
CA GLN A 266 -28.74 7.67 -8.62
C GLN A 266 -27.74 7.92 -7.50
N THR A 267 -27.26 6.84 -6.89
CA THR A 267 -26.32 6.89 -5.77
C THR A 267 -24.99 6.32 -6.20
N ALA A 268 -23.93 7.06 -5.89
CA ALA A 268 -22.55 6.66 -6.07
C ALA A 268 -21.89 6.42 -4.71
N THR A 269 -20.87 5.55 -4.67
CA THR A 269 -20.07 5.29 -3.47
C THR A 269 -18.57 5.45 -3.75
N LEU A 270 -17.83 5.89 -2.73
CA LEU A 270 -16.36 5.91 -2.72
C LEU A 270 -15.89 5.15 -1.47
N PRO A 271 -15.22 3.99 -1.62
CA PRO A 271 -14.85 3.35 -2.88
C PRO A 271 -16.07 2.81 -3.62
N ALA A 272 -15.96 2.61 -4.94
CA ALA A 272 -17.06 2.08 -5.75
C ALA A 272 -17.38 0.60 -5.44
N ASN A 273 -16.39 -0.15 -4.91
CA ASN A 273 -16.59 -1.49 -4.41
C ASN A 273 -16.66 -1.47 -2.88
N ILE A 274 -17.83 -1.81 -2.34
CA ILE A 274 -18.06 -1.93 -0.90
C ILE A 274 -18.22 -3.38 -0.42
N ASP A 275 -17.83 -4.36 -1.26
CA ASP A 275 -17.78 -5.76 -0.84
C ASP A 275 -16.89 -5.89 0.42
N GLY A 276 -17.38 -6.66 1.40
CA GLY A 276 -16.72 -6.81 2.70
C GLY A 276 -16.93 -5.65 3.68
N PHE A 277 -17.64 -4.58 3.32
CA PHE A 277 -17.99 -3.52 4.27
C PHE A 277 -18.77 -4.10 5.48
N GLY A 278 -18.28 -3.79 6.69
CA GLY A 278 -18.80 -4.33 7.94
C GLY A 278 -18.46 -5.80 8.24
N ASP A 279 -17.70 -6.49 7.37
CA ASP A 279 -17.12 -7.80 7.66
C ASP A 279 -15.70 -7.63 8.20
N PHE A 280 -15.52 -7.90 9.49
CA PHE A 280 -14.24 -7.80 10.18
C PHE A 280 -13.57 -9.17 10.37
N GLY A 281 -14.13 -10.24 9.81
CA GLY A 281 -13.58 -11.60 9.91
C GLY A 281 -12.37 -11.84 9.00
N ASP A 282 -12.17 -10.97 8.01
CA ASP A 282 -11.03 -10.99 7.09
C ASP A 282 -10.40 -9.59 7.04
N PRO A 283 -9.15 -9.40 7.52
CA PRO A 283 -8.48 -8.10 7.50
C PRO A 283 -8.22 -7.56 6.10
N MET A 284 -8.32 -8.40 5.07
CA MET A 284 -8.23 -8.02 3.65
C MET A 284 -9.59 -8.04 2.94
N GLY A 285 -10.67 -8.34 3.67
CA GLY A 285 -12.02 -8.44 3.13
C GLY A 285 -12.59 -7.09 2.69
N TYR A 286 -12.11 -6.00 3.28
CA TYR A 286 -12.46 -4.62 2.93
C TYR A 286 -11.21 -3.80 2.57
N SER A 287 -11.42 -2.66 1.91
CA SER A 287 -10.31 -1.79 1.48
C SER A 287 -9.61 -1.16 2.68
N SER A 288 -8.32 -1.44 2.86
CA SER A 288 -7.47 -0.84 3.90
C SER A 288 -7.46 0.69 3.85
N THR A 289 -7.63 1.30 2.66
CA THR A 289 -7.70 2.77 2.53
C THR A 289 -8.97 3.38 3.13
N PHE A 290 -9.97 2.54 3.41
CA PHE A 290 -11.27 2.90 3.96
C PHE A 290 -11.53 2.19 5.31
N THR A 291 -10.45 1.70 5.91
CA THR A 291 -10.42 1.13 7.25
C THR A 291 -9.58 2.03 8.14
N VAL A 292 -10.02 2.26 9.37
CA VAL A 292 -9.26 2.95 10.42
C VAL A 292 -9.11 2.02 11.61
N HIS A 293 -7.88 1.79 12.03
CA HIS A 293 -7.53 1.07 13.25
C HIS A 293 -7.27 2.06 14.37
N GLY A 294 -7.93 1.86 15.51
CA GLY A 294 -7.61 2.53 16.76
C GLY A 294 -6.50 1.78 17.48
N LEU A 295 -5.32 2.37 17.61
CA LEU A 295 -4.14 1.70 18.17
C LEU A 295 -3.81 2.19 19.58
N PRO A 296 -3.21 1.36 20.47
CA PRO A 296 -3.00 -0.09 20.33
C PRO A 296 -4.31 -0.87 20.54
N SER A 297 -4.36 -2.16 20.19
CA SER A 297 -5.48 -3.02 20.56
C SER A 297 -5.43 -3.39 22.04
N ILE A 298 -6.42 -2.96 22.84
CA ILE A 298 -6.44 -3.28 24.29
C ILE A 298 -7.38 -4.45 24.57
N ARG A 299 -6.92 -5.45 25.32
CA ARG A 299 -7.73 -6.59 25.76
C ARG A 299 -7.53 -6.90 27.26
N PRO A 300 -8.42 -7.68 27.90
CA PRO A 300 -8.20 -8.14 29.26
C PRO A 300 -7.03 -9.12 29.35
N ASP A 301 -6.20 -9.01 30.40
CA ASP A 301 -5.04 -9.90 30.66
C ASP A 301 -5.42 -11.25 31.32
N GLY A 302 -6.70 -11.45 31.66
CA GLY A 302 -7.19 -12.61 32.39
C GLY A 302 -6.95 -12.60 33.91
N GLU A 303 -6.19 -11.64 34.43
CA GLU A 303 -5.91 -11.42 35.86
C GLU A 303 -6.65 -10.20 36.45
N GLY A 304 -7.43 -9.52 35.63
CA GLY A 304 -8.26 -8.37 36.02
C GLY A 304 -7.65 -7.02 35.65
N GLY A 305 -6.55 -7.02 34.89
CA GLY A 305 -5.98 -5.87 34.21
C GLY A 305 -6.20 -5.93 32.70
N TYR A 306 -5.30 -5.27 31.98
CA TYR A 306 -5.37 -5.07 30.54
C TYR A 306 -3.97 -5.20 29.92
N GLU A 307 -3.93 -5.62 28.68
CA GLU A 307 -2.72 -5.76 27.86
C GLU A 307 -3.03 -5.40 26.40
N HIS A 308 -1.99 -5.32 25.58
CA HIS A 308 -2.10 -5.27 24.12
C HIS A 308 -1.09 -6.23 23.48
N PRO A 309 -1.22 -6.55 22.17
CA PRO A 309 -0.24 -7.38 21.47
C PRO A 309 1.18 -6.81 21.58
N GLY A 310 2.18 -7.67 21.77
CA GLY A 310 3.58 -7.24 21.92
C GLY A 310 4.22 -6.75 20.61
N MET A 311 3.61 -7.06 19.46
CA MET A 311 4.16 -6.74 18.15
C MET A 311 3.33 -5.68 17.41
N LEU A 312 4.02 -4.72 16.78
CA LEU A 312 3.45 -3.72 15.89
C LEU A 312 4.02 -3.89 14.47
N PHE A 313 3.14 -3.99 13.48
CA PHE A 313 3.50 -4.00 12.07
C PHE A 313 3.27 -2.61 11.46
N LEU A 314 4.36 -1.89 11.20
CA LEU A 314 4.37 -0.61 10.49
C LEU A 314 4.46 -0.87 8.98
N ASN A 315 3.35 -0.68 8.29
CA ASN A 315 3.29 -0.76 6.84
C ASN A 315 3.36 0.64 6.24
N ASP A 316 4.58 1.08 5.99
CA ASP A 316 4.87 2.36 5.34
C ASP A 316 4.73 2.28 3.82
N PHE A 317 4.30 1.14 3.26
CA PHE A 317 4.04 0.92 1.84
C PHE A 317 2.55 0.76 1.53
N ALA A 318 1.66 1.20 2.43
CA ALA A 318 0.24 0.88 2.34
C ALA A 318 -0.41 1.31 1.02
N ASN A 319 -1.40 0.50 0.59
CA ASN A 319 -2.26 0.71 -0.58
C ASN A 319 -1.51 0.66 -1.94
N ARG A 320 -0.28 0.13 -1.97
CA ARG A 320 0.55 0.00 -3.18
C ARG A 320 0.74 -1.46 -3.63
N GLY A 321 0.19 -2.41 -2.88
CA GLY A 321 0.30 -3.85 -3.15
C GLY A 321 1.37 -4.51 -2.30
N GLY A 322 1.33 -5.84 -2.20
CA GLY A 322 2.27 -6.63 -1.39
C GLY A 322 1.81 -6.88 0.05
N GLU A 323 0.74 -6.21 0.52
CA GLU A 323 0.15 -6.46 1.84
C GLU A 323 -0.30 -7.92 2.00
N ASN A 324 -0.80 -8.51 0.91
CA ASN A 324 -1.18 -9.92 0.84
C ASN A 324 0.02 -10.84 1.14
N GLU A 325 1.23 -10.47 0.72
CA GLU A 325 2.44 -11.27 0.93
C GLU A 325 2.83 -11.29 2.42
N TRP A 326 2.69 -10.15 3.10
CA TRP A 326 2.90 -10.01 4.54
C TRP A 326 1.86 -10.74 5.37
N TYR A 327 0.57 -10.50 5.11
CA TYR A 327 -0.52 -11.22 5.79
C TYR A 327 -0.42 -12.72 5.59
N THR A 328 -0.10 -13.17 4.38
CA THR A 328 0.11 -14.60 4.10
C THR A 328 1.30 -15.15 4.90
N ALA A 329 2.40 -14.41 5.00
CA ALA A 329 3.57 -14.85 5.75
C ALA A 329 3.28 -14.97 7.25
N LEU A 330 2.67 -13.95 7.86
CA LEU A 330 2.27 -13.92 9.27
C LEU A 330 1.25 -15.03 9.60
N ASN A 331 0.23 -15.19 8.76
CA ASN A 331 -0.78 -16.23 8.95
C ASN A 331 -0.19 -17.64 8.80
N ASN A 332 0.73 -17.86 7.86
CA ASN A 332 1.40 -19.17 7.68
C ASN A 332 2.21 -19.60 8.89
N ILE A 333 2.72 -18.65 9.67
CA ILE A 333 3.49 -18.92 10.89
C ILE A 333 2.62 -18.85 12.15
N GLY A 334 1.30 -18.71 12.00
CA GLY A 334 0.34 -18.79 13.10
C GLY A 334 0.18 -17.51 13.91
N LEU A 335 0.42 -16.34 13.29
CA LEU A 335 0.21 -15.03 13.90
C LEU A 335 -1.00 -14.34 13.27
N LEU A 336 -1.92 -13.87 14.11
CA LEU A 336 -3.17 -13.24 13.70
C LEU A 336 -3.17 -11.73 14.03
N SER A 337 -3.71 -10.96 13.09
CA SER A 337 -3.93 -9.52 13.28
C SER A 337 -4.90 -9.25 14.45
N SER A 338 -4.62 -8.20 15.22
CA SER A 338 -5.35 -7.77 16.43
C SER A 338 -5.30 -8.75 17.61
N GLU A 339 -4.65 -9.91 17.46
CA GLU A 339 -4.42 -10.89 18.52
C GLU A 339 -2.93 -10.99 18.85
N ASP A 340 -2.10 -11.28 17.85
CA ASP A 340 -0.65 -11.44 18.04
C ASP A 340 0.11 -10.17 17.66
N TYR A 341 -0.46 -9.35 16.78
CA TYR A 341 0.11 -8.07 16.38
C TYR A 341 -0.93 -7.04 16.00
N ASP A 342 -0.57 -5.77 16.20
CA ASP A 342 -1.30 -4.63 15.66
C ASP A 342 -0.70 -4.18 14.33
N ILE A 343 -1.48 -3.50 13.50
CA ILE A 343 -1.02 -2.95 12.23
C ILE A 343 -1.28 -1.46 12.15
N TYR A 344 -0.31 -0.73 11.62
CA TYR A 344 -0.43 0.67 11.26
C TYR A 344 -0.13 0.86 9.78
N TYR A 345 -1.08 1.41 9.03
CA TYR A 345 -0.90 1.75 7.63
C TYR A 345 -0.57 3.22 7.45
N THR A 346 0.57 3.56 6.83
CA THR A 346 0.81 4.94 6.39
C THR A 346 0.00 5.20 5.12
N SER A 347 -0.99 6.11 5.14
CA SER A 347 -1.74 6.46 3.92
C SER A 347 -1.03 7.54 3.11
N GLY A 348 -0.72 7.29 1.84
CA GLY A 348 0.03 8.23 1.01
C GLY A 348 1.50 8.49 1.42
N PRO A 349 2.31 7.48 1.80
CA PRO A 349 3.69 7.60 2.29
C PRO A 349 4.59 8.42 1.35
N SER A 350 4.50 8.20 0.04
CA SER A 350 5.28 8.94 -0.96
C SER A 350 4.91 10.43 -1.11
N SER A 351 3.99 10.96 -0.30
CA SER A 351 3.58 12.37 -0.38
C SER A 351 4.47 13.31 0.44
N GLY A 352 5.22 12.76 1.39
CA GLY A 352 5.96 13.52 2.40
C GLY A 352 5.08 14.19 3.48
N VAL A 353 3.87 14.63 3.13
CA VAL A 353 2.95 15.28 4.09
C VAL A 353 2.04 14.30 4.85
N SER A 354 2.12 13.01 4.51
CA SER A 354 1.42 11.95 5.23
C SER A 354 1.93 11.82 6.67
N SER A 355 1.10 11.22 7.51
CA SER A 355 1.47 10.92 8.88
C SER A 355 2.16 9.57 8.96
N GLY A 356 3.50 9.57 8.95
CA GLY A 356 4.29 8.44 9.46
C GLY A 356 4.02 8.18 10.95
N ILE A 357 4.73 7.23 11.55
CA ILE A 357 4.56 6.87 12.97
C ILE A 357 4.82 8.05 13.91
N GLY A 358 5.83 8.88 13.61
CA GLY A 358 6.18 10.11 14.32
C GLY A 358 5.17 11.23 14.15
N GLY A 359 4.28 11.12 13.16
CA GLY A 359 3.15 12.03 12.98
C GLY A 359 1.93 11.71 13.85
N ARG A 360 1.86 10.49 14.42
CA ARG A 360 0.67 10.02 15.16
C ARG A 360 0.95 9.49 16.56
N ALA A 361 2.15 8.99 16.78
CA ALA A 361 2.52 8.34 18.01
C ALA A 361 3.81 8.93 18.57
N ASN A 362 4.17 8.45 19.76
CA ASN A 362 5.46 8.70 20.37
C ASN A 362 5.92 7.41 21.05
N HIS A 363 7.17 7.39 21.51
CA HIS A 363 7.74 6.19 22.15
C HIS A 363 6.99 5.73 23.42
N LEU A 364 6.23 6.59 24.10
CA LEU A 364 5.43 6.21 25.28
C LEU A 364 4.22 5.37 24.88
N LEU A 365 3.55 5.72 23.78
CA LEU A 365 2.48 4.90 23.19
C LEU A 365 3.01 3.55 22.66
N LEU A 366 4.30 3.49 22.35
CA LEU A 366 4.96 2.28 21.84
C LEU A 366 5.63 1.45 22.95
N THR A 367 5.60 1.90 24.20
CA THR A 367 6.42 1.34 25.29
C THR A 367 6.16 -0.16 25.54
N ASP A 368 4.92 -0.60 25.39
CA ASP A 368 4.52 -1.98 25.66
C ASP A 368 4.67 -2.89 24.43
N TYR A 369 4.91 -2.33 23.22
CA TYR A 369 5.37 -3.14 22.08
C TYR A 369 6.84 -3.52 22.28
N THR A 370 7.13 -4.82 22.21
CA THR A 370 8.47 -5.40 22.26
C THR A 370 9.05 -5.59 20.87
N GLU A 371 8.21 -5.86 19.87
CA GLU A 371 8.62 -6.08 18.49
C GLU A 371 8.00 -5.05 17.53
N ILE A 372 8.79 -4.56 16.58
CA ILE A 372 8.31 -3.81 15.43
C ILE A 372 8.71 -4.54 14.14
N LEU A 373 7.75 -4.79 13.28
CA LEU A 373 7.98 -5.13 11.87
C LEU A 373 7.79 -3.86 11.05
N TYR A 374 8.70 -3.56 10.14
CA TYR A 374 8.63 -2.38 9.29
C TYR A 374 8.89 -2.74 7.84
N THR A 375 8.01 -2.27 6.94
CA THR A 375 8.14 -2.41 5.48
C THR A 375 7.95 -1.05 4.83
N CYS A 376 8.84 -0.69 3.90
CA CYS A 376 8.62 0.42 2.98
C CYS A 376 8.52 -0.04 1.51
N GLY A 377 8.47 -1.35 1.24
CA GLY A 377 8.33 -1.88 -0.11
C GLY A 377 9.42 -1.36 -1.05
N ASP A 378 9.01 -0.71 -2.13
CA ASP A 378 9.88 -0.03 -3.10
C ASP A 378 9.80 1.51 -3.04
N LEU A 379 9.50 2.08 -1.87
CA LEU A 379 9.54 3.52 -1.66
C LEU A 379 10.98 4.04 -1.69
N GLY A 380 11.28 4.86 -2.70
CA GLY A 380 12.57 5.53 -2.86
C GLY A 380 12.75 6.83 -2.06
N SER A 381 11.73 7.31 -1.35
CA SER A 381 11.79 8.56 -0.58
C SER A 381 10.69 8.60 0.48
N PHE A 382 10.91 9.40 1.53
CA PHE A 382 9.95 9.61 2.64
C PHE A 382 9.59 8.31 3.36
N THR A 383 10.62 7.47 3.60
CA THR A 383 10.47 6.24 4.39
C THR A 383 10.42 6.58 5.88
N ILE A 384 11.51 6.37 6.63
CA ILE A 384 11.61 6.79 8.03
C ILE A 384 12.17 8.21 8.10
N SER A 385 11.33 9.13 8.53
CA SER A 385 11.58 10.58 8.58
C SER A 385 12.15 11.07 9.91
N ASN A 386 12.84 12.22 9.91
CA ASN A 386 13.25 12.97 11.12
C ASN A 386 12.50 14.30 11.30
N GLY A 387 11.42 14.53 10.55
CA GLY A 387 10.53 15.68 10.71
C GLY A 387 11.14 17.06 10.43
N ASP A 388 12.27 17.16 9.70
CA ASP A 388 13.03 18.42 9.55
C ASP A 388 12.83 19.17 8.22
N PHE A 389 11.86 18.79 7.36
CA PHE A 389 11.66 19.42 6.05
C PHE A 389 10.23 19.89 5.73
N ASN A 390 10.16 20.80 4.75
CA ASN A 390 8.97 21.51 4.23
C ASN A 390 7.79 20.64 3.78
N ASN A 391 7.93 19.30 3.77
CA ASN A 391 6.90 18.32 3.45
C ASN A 391 7.25 16.98 4.11
N ASP A 392 7.72 16.97 5.37
CA ASP A 392 7.95 15.72 6.10
C ASP A 392 7.54 15.90 7.55
N ALA A 393 6.35 15.40 7.89
CA ALA A 393 5.56 15.93 8.99
C ALA A 393 5.97 15.43 10.38
N GLY A 394 6.56 14.23 10.51
CA GLY A 394 6.75 13.56 11.80
C GLY A 394 8.13 12.97 12.01
N ASP A 395 8.68 13.11 13.22
CA ASP A 395 10.00 12.59 13.59
C ASP A 395 9.95 11.07 13.90
N ASP A 396 9.79 10.25 12.86
CA ASP A 396 9.77 8.79 12.96
C ASP A 396 11.07 8.24 13.58
N VAL A 397 12.22 8.77 13.14
CA VAL A 397 13.55 8.45 13.67
C VAL A 397 13.58 8.72 15.17
N GLY A 398 13.11 9.89 15.62
CA GLY A 398 13.01 10.22 17.04
C GLY A 398 12.13 9.24 17.80
N VAL A 399 10.99 8.83 17.25
CA VAL A 399 10.12 7.84 17.90
C VAL A 399 10.81 6.47 18.02
N LEU A 400 11.39 5.96 16.94
CA LEU A 400 12.01 4.64 16.90
C LEU A 400 13.30 4.57 17.72
N THR A 401 14.13 5.63 17.69
CA THR A 401 15.35 5.72 18.52
C THR A 401 15.02 5.73 20.00
N ASN A 402 14.10 6.60 20.43
CA ASN A 402 13.68 6.65 21.83
C ASN A 402 13.06 5.32 22.30
N TRP A 403 12.32 4.63 21.42
CA TRP A 403 11.77 3.31 21.72
C TRP A 403 12.88 2.26 21.86
N LEU A 404 13.81 2.15 20.91
CA LEU A 404 14.95 1.22 20.96
C LEU A 404 15.83 1.44 22.20
N ASP A 405 16.00 2.70 22.61
CA ASP A 405 16.79 3.10 23.79
C ASP A 405 16.15 2.71 25.13
N LEU A 406 14.87 2.34 25.17
CA LEU A 406 14.25 1.74 26.37
C LEU A 406 14.89 0.39 26.75
N GLY A 407 15.50 -0.30 25.77
CA GLY A 407 16.07 -1.63 25.93
C GLY A 407 15.03 -2.75 25.84
N GLY A 408 15.48 -3.96 25.47
CA GLY A 408 14.60 -5.12 25.29
C GLY A 408 13.61 -4.97 24.14
N LYS A 409 14.02 -4.25 23.08
CA LYS A 409 13.21 -3.94 21.91
C LYS A 409 13.78 -4.56 20.66
N ASP A 410 12.93 -5.09 19.79
CA ASP A 410 13.37 -5.77 18.58
C ASP A 410 12.69 -5.21 17.35
N ILE A 411 13.46 -4.90 16.30
CA ILE A 411 12.90 -4.37 15.07
C ILE A 411 13.45 -5.09 13.84
N PHE A 412 12.55 -5.44 12.93
CA PHE A 412 12.89 -5.94 11.60
C PHE A 412 12.52 -4.90 10.55
N LEU A 413 13.54 -4.32 9.92
CA LEU A 413 13.44 -3.26 8.90
C LEU A 413 13.72 -3.86 7.52
N THR A 414 12.80 -3.68 6.59
CA THR A 414 12.94 -4.22 5.23
C THR A 414 12.37 -3.26 4.20
N GLY A 415 13.03 -3.16 3.05
CA GLY A 415 12.69 -2.21 2.01
C GLY A 415 13.82 -2.10 0.98
N ASP A 416 13.46 -1.86 -0.28
CA ASP A 416 14.41 -1.85 -1.38
C ASP A 416 15.32 -0.61 -1.38
N GLU A 417 14.79 0.56 -1.02
CA GLU A 417 15.54 1.84 -1.04
C GLU A 417 15.66 2.50 0.35
N LEU A 418 15.30 1.78 1.43
CA LEU A 418 15.30 2.31 2.81
C LEU A 418 16.64 2.94 3.22
N ALA A 419 17.76 2.25 2.98
CA ALA A 419 19.07 2.73 3.39
C ALA A 419 19.53 3.90 2.53
N SER A 420 19.22 3.89 1.22
CA SER A 420 19.57 5.02 0.36
C SER A 420 18.79 6.29 0.70
N ASP A 421 17.51 6.19 1.04
CA ASP A 421 16.70 7.31 1.51
C ASP A 421 17.26 7.87 2.82
N LEU A 422 17.44 7.02 3.84
CA LEU A 422 18.02 7.41 5.13
C LEU A 422 19.39 8.09 5.00
N SER A 423 20.22 7.67 4.04
CA SER A 423 21.54 8.27 3.83
C SER A 423 21.50 9.68 3.22
N GLN A 424 20.39 10.05 2.59
CA GLN A 424 20.21 11.32 1.87
C GLN A 424 19.29 12.29 2.60
N SER A 425 18.48 11.80 3.54
CA SER A 425 17.43 12.55 4.26
C SER A 425 17.94 13.24 5.53
N GLY A 426 19.23 13.59 5.59
CA GLY A 426 19.81 14.41 6.66
C GLY A 426 20.64 13.64 7.70
N SER A 427 21.18 14.39 8.67
CA SER A 427 22.13 13.81 9.64
C SER A 427 21.48 12.88 10.67
N ALA A 428 20.21 13.11 11.03
CA ALA A 428 19.54 12.29 12.04
C ALA A 428 19.18 10.90 11.49
N THR A 429 18.60 10.85 10.29
CA THR A 429 18.32 9.63 9.51
C THR A 429 19.60 8.86 9.19
N GLN A 430 20.68 9.54 8.80
CA GLN A 430 21.99 8.89 8.62
C GLN A 430 22.51 8.26 9.92
N LEU A 431 22.39 8.95 11.06
CA LEU A 431 22.83 8.41 12.36
C LEU A 431 21.95 7.24 12.82
N PHE A 432 20.66 7.22 12.48
CA PHE A 432 19.79 6.07 12.71
C PHE A 432 20.27 4.85 11.91
N MET A 433 20.50 5.02 10.62
CA MET A 433 21.03 3.96 9.75
C MET A 433 22.38 3.43 10.27
N GLU A 434 23.32 4.30 10.57
CA GLU A 434 24.67 3.90 10.98
C GLU A 434 24.69 3.28 12.38
N ASN A 435 24.05 3.91 13.38
CA ASN A 435 24.22 3.51 14.78
C ASN A 435 23.15 2.54 15.28
N TYR A 436 21.92 2.62 14.76
CA TYR A 436 20.82 1.74 15.17
C TYR A 436 20.70 0.54 14.24
N MET A 437 20.59 0.76 12.92
CA MET A 437 20.56 -0.36 11.96
C MET A 437 21.93 -1.05 11.82
N GLY A 438 23.03 -0.33 12.07
CA GLY A 438 24.37 -0.89 11.94
C GLY A 438 24.77 -1.10 10.49
N VAL A 439 24.30 -0.24 9.58
CA VAL A 439 24.57 -0.34 8.14
C VAL A 439 25.01 1.00 7.55
N SER A 440 25.65 0.93 6.38
CA SER A 440 25.94 2.11 5.55
C SER A 440 25.54 1.84 4.10
N ALA A 441 24.82 2.77 3.50
CA ALA A 441 24.44 2.70 2.08
C ALA A 441 25.64 2.99 1.16
N THR A 442 25.77 2.18 0.11
CA THR A 442 26.79 2.37 -0.95
C THR A 442 26.17 2.94 -2.22
N THR A 443 25.05 2.37 -2.66
CA THR A 443 24.29 2.78 -3.86
C THR A 443 22.88 2.19 -3.75
N ASN A 444 21.90 2.75 -4.45
CA ASN A 444 20.52 2.25 -4.52
C ASN A 444 20.30 1.16 -5.60
N ASP A 445 21.37 0.73 -6.28
CA ASP A 445 21.32 -0.41 -7.22
C ASP A 445 22.52 -1.33 -6.98
N VAL A 446 22.27 -2.44 -6.30
CA VAL A 446 23.30 -3.45 -6.03
C VAL A 446 23.71 -4.25 -7.27
N ARG A 447 22.89 -4.32 -8.32
CA ARG A 447 23.11 -5.27 -9.43
C ARG A 447 24.46 -5.11 -10.13
N PRO A 448 24.94 -3.88 -10.47
CA PRO A 448 26.26 -3.71 -11.08
C PRO A 448 27.40 -4.25 -10.21
N LEU A 449 27.17 -4.35 -8.90
CA LEU A 449 28.15 -4.74 -7.90
C LEU A 449 28.15 -6.25 -7.61
N ILE A 450 27.06 -6.95 -7.95
CA ILE A 450 26.93 -8.42 -7.81
C ILE A 450 26.99 -9.15 -9.16
N GLY A 451 27.64 -8.55 -10.16
CA GLY A 451 27.85 -9.17 -11.48
C GLY A 451 26.62 -9.13 -12.39
N ASN A 452 25.72 -8.15 -12.20
CA ASN A 452 24.48 -7.96 -12.96
C ASN A 452 23.56 -9.20 -12.95
N GLN A 453 23.44 -9.85 -11.80
CA GLN A 453 22.51 -10.96 -11.64
C GLN A 453 21.06 -10.50 -11.84
N THR A 454 20.35 -11.14 -12.78
CA THR A 454 18.93 -10.88 -13.04
C THR A 454 18.00 -11.64 -12.08
N THR A 455 18.55 -12.58 -11.32
CA THR A 455 17.87 -13.32 -10.26
C THR A 455 18.87 -13.52 -9.13
N PRO A 456 19.15 -12.47 -8.34
CA PRO A 456 20.09 -12.53 -7.23
C PRO A 456 19.72 -13.66 -6.27
N LEU A 457 20.63 -14.62 -6.14
CA LEU A 457 20.54 -15.67 -5.14
C LEU A 457 21.19 -15.15 -3.86
N VAL A 458 20.48 -15.27 -2.73
CA VAL A 458 20.98 -14.95 -1.41
C VAL A 458 21.28 -16.23 -0.67
N LYS A 459 22.39 -16.26 0.06
CA LYS A 459 22.79 -17.34 0.95
C LYS A 459 22.92 -16.87 2.39
N VAL A 460 22.53 -17.75 3.30
CA VAL A 460 22.75 -17.58 4.74
C VAL A 460 24.24 -17.64 5.05
N ILE A 461 24.72 -16.77 5.96
CA ILE A 461 26.08 -16.87 6.47
C ILE A 461 26.13 -17.93 7.59
N SER A 462 27.04 -18.89 7.43
CA SER A 462 27.20 -20.00 8.37
C SER A 462 27.50 -19.51 9.79
N GLY A 463 26.74 -20.02 10.76
CA GLY A 463 26.91 -19.69 12.18
C GLY A 463 26.24 -18.40 12.63
N ASN A 464 25.49 -17.72 11.76
CA ASN A 464 24.63 -16.59 12.18
C ASN A 464 23.52 -17.10 13.12
N PRO A 465 23.04 -16.26 14.08
CA PRO A 465 22.08 -16.70 15.09
C PRO A 465 20.61 -16.54 14.68
N VAL A 466 20.33 -15.91 13.54
CA VAL A 466 18.97 -15.55 13.10
C VAL A 466 18.41 -16.64 12.19
N PHE A 467 19.01 -16.80 11.01
CA PHE A 467 18.58 -17.76 10.00
C PHE A 467 19.13 -19.15 10.34
N THR A 468 18.46 -19.80 11.27
CA THR A 468 18.81 -21.13 11.79
C THR A 468 17.88 -22.23 11.28
N GLY A 469 16.85 -21.87 10.52
CA GLY A 469 15.92 -22.80 9.90
C GLY A 469 16.50 -23.57 8.71
N ASN A 470 15.64 -24.34 8.04
CA ASN A 470 16.04 -25.20 6.92
C ASN A 470 16.29 -24.40 5.61
N LEU A 471 15.87 -23.14 5.54
CA LEU A 471 16.09 -22.30 4.38
C LEU A 471 17.51 -21.73 4.39
N GLN A 472 18.37 -22.26 3.52
CA GLN A 472 19.77 -21.83 3.42
C GLN A 472 20.02 -20.83 2.28
N THR A 473 19.07 -20.75 1.34
CA THR A 473 19.11 -19.86 0.18
C THR A 473 17.71 -19.36 -0.19
N TRP A 474 17.63 -18.16 -0.76
CA TRP A 474 16.40 -17.59 -1.32
C TRP A 474 16.71 -16.67 -2.49
N ILE A 475 15.68 -16.30 -3.24
CA ILE A 475 15.78 -15.34 -4.33
C ILE A 475 15.25 -14.00 -3.85
N ALA A 476 16.02 -12.94 -4.09
CA ALA A 476 15.63 -11.57 -3.83
C ALA A 476 15.35 -10.85 -5.15
N TYR A 477 14.20 -10.16 -5.23
CA TYR A 477 13.95 -9.17 -6.27
C TYR A 477 13.71 -7.80 -5.67
N GLY A 478 13.86 -6.74 -6.46
CA GLY A 478 13.30 -5.43 -6.16
C GLY A 478 11.88 -5.27 -6.72
N GLY A 479 11.19 -4.19 -6.35
CA GLY A 479 9.78 -3.95 -6.64
C GLY A 479 9.42 -4.02 -8.11
N CYS A 480 10.32 -3.59 -8.99
CA CYS A 480 10.23 -3.87 -10.42
C CYS A 480 11.05 -5.11 -10.82
N ARG A 481 10.39 -6.26 -11.03
CA ARG A 481 11.07 -7.52 -11.46
C ARG A 481 11.93 -7.42 -12.72
N VAL A 482 11.72 -6.41 -13.58
CA VAL A 482 12.50 -6.23 -14.83
C VAL A 482 13.81 -5.49 -14.56
N ILE A 483 13.77 -4.44 -13.73
CA ILE A 483 14.95 -3.66 -13.40
C ILE A 483 15.64 -4.27 -12.19
N ASN A 484 14.91 -4.67 -11.15
CA ASN A 484 15.42 -5.45 -10.03
C ASN A 484 16.49 -4.71 -9.20
N THR A 485 16.26 -3.42 -8.95
CA THR A 485 17.14 -2.55 -8.16
C THR A 485 16.69 -2.54 -6.72
N PHE A 486 17.67 -2.48 -5.82
CA PHE A 486 17.53 -2.29 -4.39
C PHE A 486 18.93 -2.01 -3.81
N ASP A 487 18.97 -1.59 -2.55
CA ASP A 487 20.14 -1.03 -1.90
C ASP A 487 21.33 -1.99 -1.85
N ALA A 488 22.51 -1.46 -2.11
CA ALA A 488 23.78 -2.07 -1.75
C ALA A 488 24.21 -1.52 -0.40
N VAL A 489 24.18 -2.36 0.64
CA VAL A 489 24.58 -1.99 2.00
C VAL A 489 25.81 -2.76 2.47
N GLU A 490 26.63 -2.10 3.27
CA GLU A 490 27.70 -2.72 4.05
C GLU A 490 27.37 -2.59 5.55
N THR A 491 27.99 -3.43 6.39
CA THR A 491 27.86 -3.31 7.84
C THR A 491 28.64 -2.11 8.36
N PHE A 492 28.08 -1.38 9.31
CA PHE A 492 28.71 -0.27 10.00
C PHE A 492 28.87 -0.57 11.50
N GLY A 493 29.96 -0.09 12.10
CA GLY A 493 30.20 -0.21 13.54
C GLY A 493 30.21 -1.66 14.03
N THR A 494 29.25 -2.01 14.87
CA THR A 494 29.07 -3.37 15.44
C THR A 494 28.14 -4.27 14.64
N GLY A 495 27.55 -3.75 13.56
CA GLY A 495 26.66 -4.50 12.69
C GLY A 495 27.35 -5.73 12.11
N GLN A 496 26.59 -6.81 11.97
CA GLN A 496 27.04 -8.10 11.48
C GLN A 496 26.27 -8.49 10.23
N ARG A 497 26.97 -9.00 9.22
CA ARG A 497 26.33 -9.58 8.05
C ARG A 497 25.83 -10.97 8.41
N ILE A 498 24.54 -11.24 8.16
CA ILE A 498 23.91 -12.53 8.46
C ILE A 498 23.43 -13.26 7.20
N ALA A 499 23.30 -12.54 6.08
CA ALA A 499 23.12 -13.12 4.74
C ALA A 499 23.86 -12.30 3.68
N GLU A 500 24.23 -12.92 2.57
CA GLU A 500 25.00 -12.31 1.48
C GLU A 500 24.55 -12.82 0.10
N PHE A 501 24.80 -12.02 -0.95
CA PHE A 501 24.56 -12.44 -2.33
C PHE A 501 25.56 -13.52 -2.75
N ASP A 502 25.07 -14.57 -3.40
CA ASP A 502 25.90 -15.66 -3.91
C ASP A 502 26.58 -15.25 -5.22
N ASP A 503 27.85 -15.65 -5.38
CA ASP A 503 28.60 -15.46 -6.62
C ASP A 503 28.62 -16.80 -7.38
N PRO A 504 27.98 -16.89 -8.56
CA PRO A 504 27.97 -18.13 -9.35
C PRO A 504 29.37 -18.59 -9.79
N ASN A 505 30.40 -17.72 -9.68
CA ASN A 505 31.79 -18.04 -9.99
C ASN A 505 32.63 -18.43 -8.76
N GLY A 506 32.02 -18.53 -7.57
CA GLY A 506 32.68 -18.96 -6.34
C GLY A 506 33.47 -17.87 -5.60
N GLY A 507 33.24 -16.59 -5.93
CA GLY A 507 33.73 -15.45 -5.16
C GLY A 507 32.81 -15.09 -3.98
N SER A 508 32.97 -13.87 -3.46
CA SER A 508 32.13 -13.30 -2.42
C SER A 508 31.93 -11.82 -2.71
N PHE A 509 30.69 -11.35 -2.60
CA PHE A 509 30.37 -9.94 -2.65
C PHE A 509 30.42 -9.34 -1.23
N PRO A 510 30.98 -8.13 -1.05
CA PRO A 510 31.08 -7.50 0.27
C PRO A 510 29.73 -7.00 0.81
N TYR A 511 28.72 -6.87 -0.06
CA TYR A 511 27.41 -6.32 0.26
C TYR A 511 26.54 -7.32 1.05
N ALA A 512 25.87 -6.82 2.07
CA ALA A 512 24.94 -7.61 2.86
C ALA A 512 23.59 -7.73 2.16
N ALA A 513 22.97 -8.90 2.31
CA ALA A 513 21.57 -9.14 1.95
C ALA A 513 20.66 -9.20 3.19
N ALA A 514 21.26 -9.31 4.37
CA ALA A 514 20.63 -9.09 5.67
C ALA A 514 21.72 -8.80 6.71
N THR A 515 21.38 -7.98 7.71
CA THR A 515 22.28 -7.56 8.78
C THR A 515 21.62 -7.69 10.15
N LEU A 516 22.44 -7.83 11.20
CA LEU A 516 22.04 -7.82 12.60
C LEU A 516 22.90 -6.80 13.35
N ASN A 517 22.28 -5.92 14.11
CA ASN A 517 22.94 -5.06 15.08
C ASN A 517 22.32 -5.28 16.47
N ILE A 518 23.17 -5.28 17.51
CA ILE A 518 22.75 -5.44 18.90
C ILE A 518 23.12 -4.18 19.66
N LEU A 519 22.11 -3.48 20.14
CA LEU A 519 22.24 -2.24 20.90
C LEU A 519 22.31 -2.58 22.39
N ASN A 520 23.27 -1.96 23.09
CA ASN A 520 23.50 -2.15 24.52
C ASN A 520 23.54 -3.64 24.96
N PRO A 521 24.48 -4.46 24.43
CA PRO A 521 24.50 -5.91 24.67
C PRO A 521 24.43 -6.29 26.15
N GLY A 522 23.53 -7.20 26.50
CA GLY A 522 23.24 -7.54 27.90
C GLY A 522 21.77 -7.91 28.14
N PRO A 523 21.31 -7.92 29.40
CA PRO A 523 19.96 -8.38 29.75
C PRO A 523 18.80 -7.56 29.18
N THR A 524 19.07 -6.35 28.68
CA THR A 524 18.08 -5.42 28.12
C THR A 524 18.53 -4.93 26.74
N GLU A 525 19.24 -5.78 26.00
CA GLU A 525 19.68 -5.43 24.66
C GLU A 525 18.48 -5.24 23.72
N SER A 526 18.64 -4.34 22.75
CA SER A 526 17.69 -4.17 21.66
C SER A 526 18.30 -4.71 20.38
N ARG A 527 17.55 -5.47 19.57
CA ARG A 527 18.09 -6.16 18.39
C ARG A 527 17.46 -5.59 17.13
N VAL A 528 18.31 -5.23 16.17
CA VAL A 528 17.89 -4.63 14.91
C VAL A 528 18.32 -5.56 13.78
N ILE A 529 17.34 -6.10 13.05
CA ILE A 529 17.59 -6.87 11.82
C ILE A 529 17.18 -5.99 10.65
N SER A 530 18.04 -5.89 9.63
CA SER A 530 17.74 -5.09 8.44
C SER A 530 18.02 -5.85 7.15
N MET A 531 17.10 -5.76 6.19
CA MET A 531 17.24 -6.27 4.83
C MET A 531 17.15 -5.13 3.82
N PRO A 532 18.13 -4.97 2.91
CA PRO A 532 18.11 -3.95 1.85
C PRO A 532 17.21 -4.35 0.67
N VAL A 533 16.26 -5.26 0.92
CA VAL A 533 15.25 -5.74 -0.02
C VAL A 533 14.00 -5.97 0.80
N ASP A 534 12.83 -5.62 0.27
CA ASP A 534 11.58 -5.87 0.98
C ASP A 534 11.24 -7.37 1.03
N LEU A 535 10.79 -7.84 2.20
CA LEU A 535 10.34 -9.22 2.40
C LEU A 535 9.25 -9.62 1.39
N MET A 536 8.39 -8.69 0.95
CA MET A 536 7.35 -8.96 -0.04
C MET A 536 7.93 -9.41 -1.40
N TYR A 537 9.16 -9.01 -1.72
CA TYR A 537 9.86 -9.38 -2.95
C TYR A 537 10.84 -10.56 -2.79
N VAL A 538 10.78 -11.28 -1.66
CA VAL A 538 11.50 -12.54 -1.46
C VAL A 538 10.71 -13.72 -2.01
N TYR A 539 11.41 -14.61 -2.73
CA TYR A 539 10.85 -15.82 -3.31
C TYR A 539 11.64 -17.05 -2.88
N THR A 540 10.92 -18.18 -2.84
CA THR A 540 11.54 -19.47 -2.53
C THR A 540 12.50 -19.86 -3.64
N ASP A 541 13.75 -20.17 -3.28
CA ASP A 541 14.70 -20.78 -4.20
C ASP A 541 14.14 -22.16 -4.63
N PRO A 542 13.96 -22.42 -5.94
CA PRO A 542 13.53 -23.73 -6.43
C PRO A 542 14.44 -24.87 -6.00
N ALA A 543 15.72 -24.62 -5.71
CA ALA A 543 16.65 -25.62 -5.18
C ALA A 543 16.41 -25.93 -3.69
N ALA A 544 15.77 -25.01 -2.96
CA ALA A 544 15.29 -25.21 -1.59
C ALA A 544 13.83 -25.72 -1.53
N ALA A 545 13.30 -26.25 -2.64
CA ALA A 545 11.95 -26.80 -2.69
C ALA A 545 11.80 -28.01 -1.75
N GLY A 546 10.77 -27.99 -0.88
CA GLY A 546 10.46 -29.07 0.04
C GLY A 546 10.40 -28.67 1.52
N ASN A 547 10.65 -27.40 1.85
CA ASN A 547 10.38 -26.86 3.18
C ASN A 547 8.87 -26.79 3.45
N ASP A 548 8.48 -26.92 4.72
CA ASP A 548 7.08 -26.88 5.16
C ASP A 548 6.46 -25.50 4.94
N LEU A 549 7.27 -24.45 4.98
CA LEU A 549 6.89 -23.07 4.71
C LEU A 549 7.49 -22.54 3.39
N PRO A 550 6.78 -21.65 2.68
CA PRO A 550 7.39 -20.83 1.64
C PRO A 550 8.57 -20.04 2.20
N GLY A 551 9.61 -19.82 1.40
CA GLY A 551 10.85 -19.16 1.85
C GLY A 551 10.63 -17.83 2.56
N ARG A 552 9.65 -17.02 2.11
CA ARG A 552 9.29 -15.77 2.79
C ARG A 552 8.78 -15.99 4.22
N ALA A 553 7.85 -16.92 4.39
CA ALA A 553 7.29 -17.24 5.70
C ALA A 553 8.36 -17.85 6.62
N GLN A 554 9.25 -18.70 6.08
CA GLN A 554 10.37 -19.25 6.85
C GLN A 554 11.35 -18.15 7.31
N LEU A 555 11.68 -17.17 6.47
CA LEU A 555 12.56 -16.07 6.89
C LEU A 555 11.93 -15.24 8.00
N LEU A 556 10.63 -14.94 7.88
CA LEU A 556 9.92 -14.23 8.92
C LEU A 556 9.85 -15.05 10.22
N GLU A 557 9.60 -16.35 10.13
CA GLU A 557 9.65 -17.27 11.28
C GLU A 557 11.01 -17.23 11.96
N ASP A 558 12.11 -17.34 11.20
CA ASP A 558 13.47 -17.33 11.74
C ASP A 558 13.81 -16.00 12.45
N VAL A 559 13.41 -14.86 11.87
CA VAL A 559 13.56 -13.53 12.47
C VAL A 559 12.78 -13.43 13.79
N LEU A 560 11.51 -13.79 13.78
CA LEU A 560 10.64 -13.71 14.96
C LEU A 560 11.06 -14.69 16.05
N ALA A 561 11.45 -15.92 15.68
CA ALA A 561 11.98 -16.91 16.61
C ALA A 561 13.28 -16.43 17.27
N TYR A 562 14.13 -15.70 16.53
CA TYR A 562 15.30 -15.05 17.10
C TYR A 562 14.88 -13.95 18.10
N PHE A 563 13.85 -13.16 17.81
CA PHE A 563 13.28 -12.21 18.76
C PHE A 563 12.60 -12.88 19.96
N GLY A 564 12.24 -14.16 19.85
CA GLY A 564 11.57 -14.93 20.91
C GLY A 564 10.05 -14.93 20.76
N VAL A 565 9.56 -14.48 19.61
CA VAL A 565 8.15 -14.57 19.21
C VAL A 565 7.94 -15.89 18.47
N ALA A 566 6.92 -16.64 18.88
CA ALA A 566 6.50 -17.87 18.21
C ALA A 566 4.99 -17.80 17.98
N GLY A 567 4.56 -18.00 16.73
CA GLY A 567 3.14 -18.16 16.43
C GLY A 567 2.64 -19.55 16.79
N ASP A 568 1.32 -19.71 16.81
CA ASP A 568 0.68 -21.01 17.04
C ASP A 568 0.28 -21.61 15.69
N PRO A 569 0.89 -22.73 15.25
CA PRO A 569 0.52 -23.39 14.00
C PRO A 569 -0.94 -23.87 13.93
N GLN A 570 -1.66 -23.91 15.07
CA GLN A 570 -3.11 -24.18 15.13
C GLN A 570 -3.95 -22.92 14.91
N ASN A 571 -3.33 -21.74 15.03
CA ASN A 571 -3.92 -20.42 14.93
C ASN A 571 -3.71 -19.81 13.53
N VAL A 572 -4.02 -20.59 12.49
CA VAL A 572 -4.03 -20.11 11.10
C VAL A 572 -5.47 -19.68 10.80
N SER A 573 -5.68 -18.42 10.44
CA SER A 573 -7.01 -17.96 10.06
C SER A 573 -7.54 -18.79 8.89
N GLY A 574 -8.82 -19.14 8.93
CA GLY A 574 -9.50 -19.81 7.81
C GLY A 574 -9.72 -18.90 6.60
N VAL A 575 -9.14 -17.69 6.62
CA VAL A 575 -9.16 -16.74 5.51
C VAL A 575 -8.42 -17.38 4.34
N ASP A 576 -9.12 -17.48 3.21
CA ASP A 576 -8.58 -17.95 1.93
C ASP A 576 -7.71 -16.82 1.36
N ILE A 577 -6.61 -16.50 2.04
CA ILE A 577 -5.69 -15.44 1.66
C ILE A 577 -5.07 -15.86 0.32
N PRO A 578 -5.14 -15.05 -0.76
CA PRO A 578 -4.69 -15.44 -2.10
C PRO A 578 -3.18 -15.71 -2.17
N GLY A 579 -2.77 -16.92 -1.78
CA GLY A 579 -1.40 -17.45 -1.84
C GLY A 579 -1.36 -18.87 -2.39
N ILE A 580 -2.47 -19.60 -2.33
CA ILE A 580 -2.71 -20.72 -3.24
C ILE A 580 -3.61 -20.16 -4.34
N THR A 581 -3.01 -19.75 -5.46
CA THR A 581 -3.81 -19.50 -6.66
C THR A 581 -4.09 -20.84 -7.31
N PHE A 582 -5.31 -21.03 -7.81
CA PHE A 582 -5.59 -22.17 -8.67
C PHE A 582 -4.60 -22.15 -9.84
N LYS A 583 -3.75 -23.17 -9.93
CA LYS A 583 -2.70 -23.29 -10.95
C LYS A 583 -2.91 -24.56 -11.76
N THR A 584 -2.59 -24.50 -13.04
CA THR A 584 -2.55 -25.70 -13.90
C THR A 584 -1.33 -25.65 -14.82
N SER A 585 -0.68 -26.79 -15.00
CA SER A 585 0.40 -26.95 -15.98
C SER A 585 0.30 -28.33 -16.65
N ASN A 586 0.84 -28.47 -17.85
CA ASN A 586 0.90 -29.77 -18.51
C ASN A 586 2.32 -30.11 -18.97
N TYR A 587 2.77 -31.34 -18.67
CA TYR A 587 4.08 -31.83 -19.08
C TYR A 587 4.02 -33.34 -19.41
N PRO A 588 4.67 -33.80 -20.50
CA PRO A 588 5.43 -33.03 -21.48
C PRO A 588 4.52 -32.16 -22.40
N ASN A 589 5.10 -31.15 -23.03
CA ASN A 589 4.48 -30.33 -24.07
C ASN A 589 5.56 -29.75 -25.01
N PRO A 590 5.66 -30.17 -26.29
CA PRO A 590 4.81 -31.14 -26.98
C PRO A 590 4.85 -32.55 -26.38
N PHE A 591 3.84 -33.37 -26.67
CA PHE A 591 3.71 -34.72 -26.10
C PHE A 591 3.35 -35.79 -27.14
N ASN A 592 3.69 -37.05 -26.86
CA ASN A 592 3.36 -38.23 -27.68
C ASN A 592 3.25 -39.50 -26.81
N PRO A 593 2.10 -40.22 -26.78
CA PRO A 593 0.75 -39.74 -27.08
C PRO A 593 0.07 -39.08 -25.87
N SER A 594 0.73 -39.03 -24.70
CA SER A 594 0.13 -38.55 -23.45
C SER A 594 0.85 -37.38 -22.78
N THR A 595 0.09 -36.51 -22.11
CA THR A 595 0.60 -35.42 -21.24
C THR A 595 -0.08 -35.50 -19.87
N THR A 596 0.62 -35.11 -18.82
CA THR A 596 0.06 -35.02 -17.47
C THR A 596 -0.29 -33.58 -17.18
N ILE A 597 -1.56 -33.30 -16.92
CA ILE A 597 -2.05 -32.00 -16.48
C ILE A 597 -2.05 -31.99 -14.95
N LYS A 598 -1.12 -31.25 -14.36
CA LYS A 598 -1.05 -31.01 -12.91
C LYS A 598 -1.92 -29.82 -12.56
N TYR A 599 -2.62 -29.89 -11.44
CA TYR A 599 -3.39 -28.78 -10.88
C TYR A 599 -3.10 -28.63 -9.39
N SER A 600 -3.24 -27.41 -8.87
CA SER A 600 -3.14 -27.12 -7.44
C SER A 600 -4.43 -26.43 -6.99
N MET A 601 -5.15 -27.03 -6.05
CA MET A 601 -6.42 -26.55 -5.54
C MET A 601 -6.22 -25.75 -4.25
N PRO A 602 -6.65 -24.48 -4.20
CA PRO A 602 -6.47 -23.65 -3.02
C PRO A 602 -7.38 -24.00 -1.86
N LYS A 603 -8.56 -24.54 -2.19
CA LYS A 603 -9.51 -25.12 -1.27
C LYS A 603 -10.14 -26.34 -1.92
N ALA A 604 -10.66 -27.24 -1.09
CA ALA A 604 -11.49 -28.32 -1.57
C ALA A 604 -12.72 -27.74 -2.30
N GLY A 605 -13.06 -28.29 -3.47
CA GLY A 605 -14.13 -27.73 -4.28
C GLY A 605 -14.31 -28.42 -5.61
N HIS A 606 -15.23 -27.88 -6.43
CA HIS A 606 -15.60 -28.48 -7.70
C HIS A 606 -14.66 -28.06 -8.83
N LEU A 607 -13.92 -29.02 -9.40
CA LEU A 607 -13.03 -28.84 -10.53
C LEU A 607 -13.65 -29.43 -11.81
N LYS A 608 -13.75 -28.61 -12.85
CA LYS A 608 -14.10 -29.05 -14.21
C LYS A 608 -12.93 -28.80 -15.16
N LEU A 609 -12.38 -29.87 -15.73
CA LEU A 609 -11.29 -29.80 -16.72
C LEU A 609 -11.74 -30.41 -18.05
N SER A 610 -11.72 -29.61 -19.12
CA SER A 610 -12.17 -29.99 -20.45
C SER A 610 -11.12 -29.65 -21.52
N ILE A 611 -11.06 -30.45 -22.58
CA ILE A 611 -10.11 -30.32 -23.69
C ILE A 611 -10.87 -29.92 -24.94
N TYR A 612 -10.35 -28.94 -25.68
CA TYR A 612 -10.92 -28.38 -26.89
C TYR A 612 -9.91 -28.41 -28.05
N ASN A 613 -10.42 -28.49 -29.27
CA ASN A 613 -9.61 -28.30 -30.48
C ASN A 613 -9.52 -26.80 -30.87
N VAL A 614 -8.73 -26.47 -31.88
CA VAL A 614 -8.55 -25.08 -32.38
C VAL A 614 -9.83 -24.39 -32.87
N ARG A 615 -10.91 -25.13 -33.10
CA ARG A 615 -12.23 -24.60 -33.49
C ARG A 615 -13.15 -24.37 -32.27
N GLY A 616 -12.63 -24.54 -31.05
CA GLY A 616 -13.40 -24.46 -29.81
C GLY A 616 -14.35 -25.63 -29.58
N GLN A 617 -14.22 -26.73 -30.34
CA GLN A 617 -15.08 -27.90 -30.18
C GLN A 617 -14.56 -28.76 -29.02
N LEU A 618 -15.46 -29.17 -28.12
CA LEU A 618 -15.14 -30.06 -27.01
C LEU A 618 -14.68 -31.42 -27.52
N VAL A 619 -13.48 -31.83 -27.09
CA VAL A 619 -12.84 -33.10 -27.42
C VAL A 619 -13.05 -34.12 -26.32
N LYS A 620 -12.75 -33.75 -25.07
CA LYS A 620 -12.85 -34.64 -23.91
C LYS A 620 -13.06 -33.86 -22.61
N THR A 621 -13.91 -34.36 -21.72
CA THR A 621 -13.98 -33.87 -20.33
C THR A 621 -13.18 -34.83 -19.46
N MET A 622 -12.16 -34.31 -18.79
CA MET A 622 -11.19 -35.09 -18.03
C MET A 622 -11.63 -35.29 -16.57
N ILE A 623 -12.22 -34.25 -15.98
CA ILE A 623 -12.87 -34.29 -14.66
C ILE A 623 -14.00 -33.25 -14.63
N ASP A 624 -15.05 -33.56 -13.89
CA ASP A 624 -16.17 -32.66 -13.58
C ASP A 624 -16.72 -33.10 -12.22
N GLY A 625 -16.09 -32.65 -11.13
CA GLY A 625 -16.42 -33.15 -9.79
C GLY A 625 -15.63 -32.51 -8.65
N GLN A 626 -15.93 -32.95 -7.42
CA GLN A 626 -15.29 -32.45 -6.20
C GLN A 626 -13.87 -33.02 -6.05
N VAL A 627 -12.92 -32.15 -5.70
CA VAL A 627 -11.52 -32.50 -5.41
C VAL A 627 -11.10 -31.89 -4.08
N ALA A 628 -10.13 -32.51 -3.41
CA ALA A 628 -9.55 -31.99 -2.17
C ALA A 628 -8.65 -30.77 -2.45
N MET A 629 -8.33 -30.04 -1.39
CA MET A 629 -7.27 -29.04 -1.38
C MET A 629 -5.91 -29.68 -1.69
N GLY A 630 -5.00 -28.93 -2.30
CA GLY A 630 -3.64 -29.35 -2.62
C GLY A 630 -3.44 -29.81 -4.07
N ASP A 631 -2.32 -30.47 -4.31
CA ASP A 631 -1.90 -30.85 -5.66
C ASP A 631 -2.59 -32.13 -6.15
N GLY A 632 -2.96 -32.12 -7.43
CA GLY A 632 -3.49 -33.29 -8.13
C GLY A 632 -3.00 -33.34 -9.57
N GLN A 633 -3.25 -34.48 -10.22
CA GLN A 633 -2.85 -34.67 -11.62
C GLN A 633 -3.83 -35.54 -12.39
N ILE A 634 -4.00 -35.24 -13.68
CA ILE A 634 -4.82 -36.01 -14.61
C ILE A 634 -4.05 -36.21 -15.91
N VAL A 635 -4.00 -37.46 -16.39
CA VAL A 635 -3.31 -37.80 -17.63
C VAL A 635 -4.28 -37.76 -18.81
N TRP A 636 -3.94 -36.98 -19.83
CA TRP A 636 -4.61 -37.08 -21.13
C TRP A 636 -3.77 -37.91 -22.10
N ASP A 637 -4.39 -38.89 -22.74
CA ASP A 637 -3.80 -39.89 -23.63
C ASP A 637 -3.99 -39.57 -25.12
N GLY A 638 -4.45 -38.37 -25.45
CA GLY A 638 -4.73 -37.99 -26.83
C GLY A 638 -5.97 -38.69 -27.41
N SER A 639 -6.95 -39.08 -26.58
CA SER A 639 -8.26 -39.57 -27.01
C SER A 639 -9.39 -38.55 -26.80
N ASN A 640 -10.52 -38.74 -27.50
CA ASN A 640 -11.76 -37.99 -27.30
C ASN A 640 -12.71 -38.70 -26.32
N ASN A 641 -13.89 -38.11 -26.04
CA ASN A 641 -14.92 -38.70 -25.18
C ASN A 641 -15.44 -40.09 -25.63
N GLN A 642 -15.21 -40.50 -26.87
CA GLN A 642 -15.59 -41.83 -27.39
C GLN A 642 -14.44 -42.85 -27.28
N GLY A 643 -13.31 -42.47 -26.67
CA GLY A 643 -12.11 -43.31 -26.58
C GLY A 643 -11.31 -43.40 -27.89
N SER A 644 -11.74 -42.70 -28.96
CA SER A 644 -11.00 -42.66 -30.22
C SER A 644 -9.84 -41.69 -30.14
N SER A 645 -8.67 -42.07 -30.66
CA SER A 645 -7.50 -41.19 -30.70
C SER A 645 -7.72 -39.99 -31.64
N VAL A 646 -7.26 -38.80 -31.24
CA VAL A 646 -7.36 -37.58 -32.04
C VAL A 646 -6.11 -37.36 -32.93
N SER A 647 -6.18 -36.50 -33.95
CA SER A 647 -5.04 -36.23 -34.83
C SER A 647 -3.95 -35.41 -34.14
N SER A 648 -2.70 -35.49 -34.62
CA SER A 648 -1.64 -34.55 -34.24
C SER A 648 -2.10 -33.10 -34.48
N GLY A 649 -1.71 -32.18 -33.60
CA GLY A 649 -2.14 -30.79 -33.69
C GLY A 649 -2.13 -30.06 -32.35
N VAL A 650 -2.62 -28.81 -32.39
CA VAL A 650 -2.77 -27.97 -31.21
C VAL A 650 -4.12 -28.20 -30.57
N TYR A 651 -4.13 -28.31 -29.24
CA TYR A 651 -5.31 -28.42 -28.40
C TYR A 651 -5.20 -27.42 -27.25
N PHE A 652 -6.33 -27.15 -26.61
CA PHE A 652 -6.39 -26.34 -25.40
C PHE A 652 -7.08 -27.14 -24.33
N TYR A 653 -6.61 -27.08 -23.09
CA TYR A 653 -7.46 -27.45 -21.96
C TYR A 653 -7.93 -26.20 -21.24
N GLU A 654 -9.13 -26.28 -20.70
CA GLU A 654 -9.76 -25.30 -19.84
C GLU A 654 -10.02 -25.97 -18.49
N ALA A 655 -9.62 -25.32 -17.40
CA ALA A 655 -9.88 -25.78 -16.05
C ALA A 655 -10.64 -24.69 -15.29
N ARG A 656 -11.77 -25.06 -14.67
CA ARG A 656 -12.68 -24.16 -13.96
C ARG A 656 -12.90 -24.63 -12.53
N THR A 657 -12.80 -23.70 -11.58
CA THR A 657 -13.10 -23.93 -10.15
C THR A 657 -13.38 -22.61 -9.45
N GLY A 658 -14.38 -22.55 -8.57
CA GLY A 658 -14.63 -21.39 -7.69
C GLY A 658 -14.57 -20.01 -8.38
N GLY A 659 -15.12 -19.87 -9.60
CA GLY A 659 -15.06 -18.64 -10.39
C GLY A 659 -13.81 -18.44 -11.25
N ASN A 660 -12.72 -19.16 -10.98
CA ASN A 660 -11.47 -19.13 -11.75
C ASN A 660 -11.58 -19.95 -13.05
N VAL A 661 -10.97 -19.45 -14.12
CA VAL A 661 -10.88 -20.12 -15.43
C VAL A 661 -9.45 -20.02 -15.96
N LEU A 662 -8.77 -21.16 -16.09
CA LEU A 662 -7.44 -21.23 -16.71
C LEU A 662 -7.50 -21.98 -18.03
N VAL A 663 -6.86 -21.42 -19.06
CA VAL A 663 -6.75 -22.02 -20.39
C VAL A 663 -5.28 -22.14 -20.77
N GLN A 664 -4.86 -23.33 -21.21
CA GLN A 664 -3.47 -23.59 -21.57
C GLN A 664 -3.38 -24.41 -22.87
N LYS A 665 -2.34 -24.13 -23.66
CA LYS A 665 -2.10 -24.72 -24.98
C LYS A 665 -1.29 -26.00 -24.87
N MET A 666 -1.70 -27.05 -25.59
CA MET A 666 -1.00 -28.33 -25.70
C MET A 666 -0.72 -28.68 -27.16
N ALA A 667 0.43 -29.30 -27.43
CA ALA A 667 0.80 -29.78 -28.76
C ALA A 667 0.98 -31.31 -28.77
N LEU A 668 0.06 -32.02 -29.45
CA LEU A 668 0.15 -33.47 -29.66
C LEU A 668 0.94 -33.75 -30.95
N VAL A 669 2.00 -34.54 -30.82
CA VAL A 669 2.80 -35.05 -31.94
C VAL A 669 2.62 -36.56 -31.97
N LYS A 670 2.29 -37.14 -33.13
CA LYS A 670 2.21 -38.59 -33.33
C LYS A 670 3.25 -39.05 -34.33
#